data_AF-A0A2P6V7M6-F1
#
_entry.id   AF-A0A2P6V7M6-F1
#
_cell.length_a   1.000
_cell.length_b   1.000
_cell.length_c   1.000
_cell.angle_alpha   90.00
_cell.angle_beta   90.00
_cell.angle_gamma   90.00
#
_symmetry.space_group_name_H-M   'P 1'
#
loop_
_entity.id
_entity.type
_entity.pdbx_description
1 polymer ?
#
loop_
_entity_poly.entity_id
_entity_poly.type
_entity_poly.pdbx_seq_one_letter_code
_entity_poly.pdbx_strand_id
1 'polypeptide(L)'
;MLGAQAAQACSTGRAFVALAPGPAAGAAAAAAPDGSDSLAGDSALRRARQAMEGQMQQRMEDLQRRLMLAERALEDEQRRAALLAPYRVAAPKRGVMGNSRYAQQLRRAVVQASRDRSRRPVLIFGEPGLEKDNLAALIHFGSRNHAAPFVRLDCDRLDDDASELFGAGKKKGLLYWLPPEGTLLLNNIHKAPKAVLPLIKSTVDSVSRGSMDDGEAGSVFPRIILVSETALPEFAPLCSVIKVPPLRVRPSDIRTMQSYFLQRVAKQRGLPFIRLSDEAVRQLEAYSYPLNISELKTMVERAAAQSSPDAGNKINEEVFWFAKQAKDQLRYNLLKIPAVRSFLRSSLWPEDINHKFTVYAFAALVTLLFVGPQDRASNFGLNLFWCYWWPASFLVYPFLGRVWCAVCPFMIYGEIVQRWRVSRGAQLLKWPREQLDHWGPWFLFWLFVAILVWEEVWDLPDVAALSSWLLLLITAGAMIGSWFFERRIWCRYLCPIGGMNGLFAKLSMTELRARQGVCSSTCSTYSCYKGGPAVPPEGMETLGCPVYSHPAQLASNRDCVLCMECLKACPHRSIEFRLRLPGVDLWTTHKPLTAEVWLMFMLLGGIFLHDADDVLVQLGLQPELFLDDRLPHIITSAAFLAAPGVAAWAVDAAWRVCRYPASLALPTLPALLPALGGAGAGAAAAAAVRSEEKAAQARAIALLRAAPAANLDEQQRAAADAAAGAVEAVAADAAAAEAEYARLPPLRPFVELAYGYLPLVWAGTLAYYFDNLFEEAGLILPVAARTFGLDMPWLPTFVVDPVVTEFLQGSTLAFGALLSLVLTRKLGGRPWAELAPQCLLILAFTAELSYLIIPN
;
A
#
# COMPACT_ATOMS: atom_id res chain seq x y z
N MET A 1 -22.69 -28.18 23.38
CA MET A 1 -23.16 -29.45 23.97
C MET A 1 -22.25 -29.80 25.12
N LEU A 2 -22.85 -29.94 26.29
CA LEU A 2 -22.35 -30.40 27.58
C LEU A 2 -21.25 -29.56 28.26
N GLY A 3 -21.71 -28.59 29.05
CA GLY A 3 -21.06 -28.22 30.31
C GLY A 3 -21.87 -28.78 31.47
N ALA A 4 -21.18 -29.19 32.54
CA ALA A 4 -21.51 -28.97 33.95
C ALA A 4 -20.70 -29.92 34.87
N GLN A 5 -20.03 -29.31 35.86
CA GLN A 5 -19.77 -29.80 37.22
C GLN A 5 -19.05 -31.14 37.44
N ALA A 6 -17.83 -31.06 38.00
CA ALA A 6 -17.49 -31.75 39.25
C ALA A 6 -16.21 -31.13 39.83
N ALA A 7 -16.36 -30.48 40.98
CA ALA A 7 -15.26 -30.20 41.90
C ALA A 7 -14.87 -31.50 42.63
N GLN A 8 -13.71 -31.46 43.31
CA GLN A 8 -13.30 -32.35 44.40
C GLN A 8 -12.45 -33.59 44.01
N ALA A 9 -11.13 -33.41 44.03
CA ALA A 9 -10.18 -34.40 44.57
C ALA A 9 -8.77 -33.79 44.59
N CYS A 10 -8.32 -33.40 45.78
CA CYS A 10 -6.93 -33.08 46.09
C CYS A 10 -6.38 -34.25 46.92
N SER A 11 -5.43 -35.01 46.35
CA SER A 11 -4.50 -35.98 46.95
C SER A 11 -4.13 -36.94 45.80
N THR A 12 -2.91 -37.27 45.46
CA THR A 12 -1.70 -37.56 46.25
C THR A 12 -0.49 -37.54 45.29
N GLY A 13 0.71 -37.42 45.87
CA GLY A 13 1.90 -38.04 45.28
C GLY A 13 3.05 -37.09 44.98
N ARG A 14 4.02 -37.03 45.89
CA ARG A 14 5.43 -37.06 45.51
C ARG A 14 6.30 -37.58 46.64
N ALA A 15 7.21 -38.46 46.24
CA ALA A 15 8.13 -39.24 47.04
C ALA A 15 9.57 -38.69 46.96
N PHE A 16 10.43 -39.33 47.76
CA PHE A 16 11.90 -39.33 47.84
C PHE A 16 12.52 -38.32 48.81
N VAL A 17 13.47 -38.69 49.68
CA VAL A 17 14.73 -39.43 49.39
C VAL A 17 15.19 -40.29 50.58
N ALA A 18 15.84 -41.43 50.26
CA ALA A 18 16.54 -42.34 51.16
C ALA A 18 18.02 -41.94 51.35
N LEU A 19 18.59 -42.20 52.54
CA LEU A 19 20.03 -42.36 52.79
C LEU A 19 20.22 -43.19 54.09
N ALA A 20 21.06 -44.22 54.02
CA ALA A 20 21.63 -45.03 55.11
C ALA A 20 23.16 -45.17 54.84
N PRO A 21 24.05 -45.75 55.70
CA PRO A 21 23.88 -46.32 57.06
C PRO A 21 24.99 -45.96 58.11
N GLY A 22 24.76 -46.32 59.40
CA GLY A 22 25.74 -46.77 60.44
C GLY A 22 26.63 -45.73 61.17
N PRO A 23 27.18 -46.01 62.38
CA PRO A 23 27.38 -47.32 63.03
C PRO A 23 26.81 -47.49 64.46
N ALA A 24 27.03 -48.68 65.00
CA ALA A 24 26.50 -49.29 66.22
C ALA A 24 27.16 -48.87 67.54
N ALA A 25 26.37 -48.93 68.62
CA ALA A 25 26.73 -49.33 69.99
C ALA A 25 25.38 -49.54 70.72
N GLY A 26 24.97 -50.73 71.18
CA GLY A 26 25.65 -51.57 72.15
C GLY A 26 25.06 -51.28 73.53
N ALA A 27 23.95 -51.92 73.90
CA ALA A 27 23.44 -51.90 75.27
C ALA A 27 22.93 -53.29 75.65
N ALA A 28 23.57 -53.81 76.69
CA ALA A 28 23.56 -55.18 77.15
C ALA A 28 22.27 -55.60 77.87
N ALA A 29 22.07 -56.92 77.89
CA ALA A 29 21.15 -57.60 78.78
C ALA A 29 21.52 -57.44 80.26
N ALA A 30 20.51 -57.27 81.11
CA ALA A 30 20.53 -57.61 82.54
C ALA A 30 19.06 -57.81 82.95
N ALA A 31 18.59 -59.05 83.10
CA ALA A 31 18.59 -59.81 84.36
C ALA A 31 17.71 -59.14 85.43
N ALA A 32 16.53 -59.74 85.64
CA ALA A 32 15.68 -59.49 86.80
C ALA A 32 16.33 -60.08 88.08
N PRO A 33 16.15 -59.42 89.23
CA PRO A 33 16.01 -60.14 90.48
C PRO A 33 14.74 -59.77 91.24
N ASP A 34 14.26 -60.80 91.93
CA ASP A 34 13.23 -60.80 92.97
C ASP A 34 13.49 -59.82 94.11
N GLY A 35 12.39 -59.36 94.72
CA GLY A 35 12.22 -59.37 96.17
C GLY A 35 12.91 -58.27 97.00
N SER A 36 12.09 -57.60 97.82
CA SER A 36 12.42 -56.82 99.04
C SER A 36 13.24 -55.53 98.90
N ASP A 37 12.57 -54.37 98.87
CA ASP A 37 12.71 -53.30 99.88
C ASP A 37 11.93 -52.03 99.47
N SER A 38 10.83 -51.77 100.18
CA SER A 38 9.77 -50.82 99.81
C SER A 38 10.03 -49.35 100.17
N LEU A 39 11.28 -48.93 100.41
CA LEU A 39 11.60 -47.52 100.73
C LEU A 39 12.73 -46.90 99.89
N ALA A 40 13.51 -47.68 99.13
CA ALA A 40 14.55 -47.16 98.23
C ALA A 40 14.10 -46.97 96.77
N GLY A 41 13.14 -47.80 96.30
CA GLY A 41 12.61 -47.77 94.93
C GLY A 41 11.86 -46.48 94.57
N ASP A 42 11.29 -45.79 95.56
CA ASP A 42 10.54 -44.56 95.36
C ASP A 42 11.47 -43.37 95.02
N SER A 43 12.73 -43.42 95.44
CA SER A 43 13.76 -42.40 95.09
C SER A 43 14.35 -42.60 93.69
N ALA A 44 14.40 -43.84 93.20
CA ALA A 44 14.87 -44.18 91.85
C ALA A 44 13.79 -43.89 90.80
N LEU A 45 12.53 -44.20 91.10
CA LEU A 45 11.38 -43.84 90.27
C LEU A 45 11.20 -42.33 90.14
N ARG A 46 11.39 -41.55 91.22
CA ARG A 46 11.37 -40.08 91.16
C ARG A 46 12.50 -39.52 90.28
N ARG A 47 13.71 -40.07 90.37
CA ARG A 47 14.84 -39.66 89.52
C ARG A 47 14.63 -40.01 88.04
N ALA A 48 14.10 -41.19 87.75
CA ALA A 48 13.74 -41.59 86.38
C ALA A 48 12.63 -40.70 85.81
N ARG A 49 11.62 -40.36 86.61
CA ARG A 49 10.54 -39.44 86.22
C ARG A 49 11.04 -38.01 85.98
N GLN A 50 11.90 -37.48 86.86
CA GLN A 50 12.53 -36.17 86.67
C GLN A 50 13.45 -36.13 85.44
N ALA A 51 14.19 -37.21 85.16
CA ALA A 51 15.02 -37.31 83.95
C ALA A 51 14.18 -37.39 82.67
N MET A 52 13.06 -38.12 82.69
CA MET A 52 12.10 -38.18 81.58
C MET A 52 11.40 -36.83 81.37
N GLU A 53 10.97 -36.16 82.43
CA GLU A 53 10.37 -34.82 82.39
C GLU A 53 11.37 -33.78 81.85
N GLY A 54 12.64 -33.85 82.27
CA GLY A 54 13.72 -33.01 81.73
C GLY A 54 14.03 -33.28 80.25
N GLN A 55 14.09 -34.55 79.82
CA GLN A 55 14.24 -34.90 78.40
C GLN A 55 13.04 -34.45 77.56
N MET A 56 11.82 -34.54 78.11
CA MET A 56 10.59 -34.13 77.44
C MET A 56 10.53 -32.60 77.30
N GLN A 57 10.95 -31.84 78.33
CA GLN A 57 11.09 -30.38 78.25
C GLN A 57 12.12 -29.97 77.21
N GLN A 58 13.31 -30.58 77.18
CA GLN A 58 14.33 -30.29 76.16
C GLN A 58 13.84 -30.57 74.73
N ARG A 59 13.11 -31.67 74.51
CA ARG A 59 12.51 -32.00 73.21
C ARG A 59 11.43 -31.00 72.81
N MET A 60 10.63 -30.54 73.78
CA MET A 60 9.58 -29.52 73.56
C MET A 60 10.21 -28.19 73.12
N GLU A 61 11.27 -27.75 73.80
CA GLU A 61 12.01 -26.52 73.47
C GLU A 61 12.68 -26.59 72.08
N ASP A 62 13.29 -27.74 71.72
CA ASP A 62 13.87 -27.93 70.38
C ASP A 62 12.77 -27.92 69.29
N LEU A 63 11.63 -28.57 69.52
CA LEU A 63 10.49 -28.55 68.61
C LEU A 63 9.92 -27.14 68.43
N GLN A 64 9.77 -26.37 69.51
CA GLN A 64 9.33 -24.97 69.46
C GLN A 64 10.32 -24.09 68.69
N ARG A 65 11.63 -24.29 68.90
CA ARG A 65 12.67 -23.56 68.15
C ARG A 65 12.61 -23.89 66.66
N ARG A 66 12.41 -25.15 66.27
CA ARG A 66 12.27 -25.56 64.86
C ARG A 66 11.00 -25.02 64.21
N LEU A 67 9.87 -25.02 64.93
CA LEU A 67 8.62 -24.42 64.47
C LEU A 67 8.79 -22.92 64.22
N MET A 68 9.37 -22.18 65.16
CA MET A 68 9.62 -20.74 65.01
C MET A 68 10.53 -20.45 63.81
N LEU A 69 11.56 -21.28 63.57
CA LEU A 69 12.43 -21.14 62.40
C LEU A 69 11.69 -21.44 61.10
N ALA A 70 10.82 -22.46 61.08
CA ALA A 70 10.02 -22.81 59.91
C ALA A 70 8.96 -21.75 59.59
N GLU A 71 8.31 -21.16 60.60
CA GLU A 71 7.37 -20.06 60.44
C GLU A 71 8.05 -18.83 59.84
N ARG A 72 9.20 -18.42 60.37
CA ARG A 72 9.98 -17.31 59.81
C ARG A 72 10.41 -17.57 58.37
N ALA A 73 10.87 -18.77 58.06
CA ALA A 73 11.25 -19.14 56.70
C ALA A 73 10.06 -19.10 55.73
N LEU A 74 8.88 -19.52 56.19
CA LEU A 74 7.65 -19.45 55.41
C LEU A 74 7.20 -18.00 55.19
N GLU A 75 7.24 -17.16 56.22
CA GLU A 75 6.94 -15.73 56.13
C GLU A 75 7.87 -15.02 55.14
N ASP A 76 9.16 -15.34 55.17
CA ASP A 76 10.15 -14.79 54.25
C ASP A 76 9.90 -15.21 52.80
N GLU A 77 9.57 -16.48 52.54
CA GLU A 77 9.20 -16.97 51.20
C GLU A 77 7.87 -16.35 50.71
N GLN A 78 6.87 -16.20 51.58
CA GLN A 78 5.62 -15.51 51.24
C GLN A 78 5.86 -14.04 50.89
N ARG A 79 6.65 -13.33 51.70
CA ARG A 79 7.02 -11.92 51.46
C ARG A 79 7.79 -11.78 50.15
N ARG A 80 8.72 -12.69 49.88
CA ARG A 80 9.46 -12.73 48.61
C ARG A 80 8.55 -12.99 47.41
N ALA A 81 7.65 -13.96 47.49
CA ALA A 81 6.69 -14.25 46.43
C ALA A 81 5.80 -13.03 46.14
N ALA A 82 5.34 -12.33 47.18
CA ALA A 82 4.53 -11.11 47.04
C ALA A 82 5.29 -9.96 46.36
N LEU A 83 6.57 -9.74 46.73
CA LEU A 83 7.40 -8.69 46.13
C LEU A 83 7.78 -8.99 44.67
N LEU A 84 8.02 -10.25 44.31
CA LEU A 84 8.38 -10.64 42.95
C LEU A 84 7.18 -10.79 42.01
N ALA A 85 5.97 -10.99 42.55
CA ALA A 85 4.75 -11.21 41.77
C ALA A 85 4.52 -10.21 40.61
N PRO A 86 4.61 -8.88 40.80
CA PRO A 86 4.33 -7.92 39.72
C PRO A 86 5.35 -7.96 38.57
N TYR A 87 6.57 -8.45 38.81
CA TYR A 87 7.64 -8.51 37.83
C TYR A 87 7.79 -9.91 37.21
N ARG A 88 7.04 -10.90 37.70
CA ARG A 88 7.22 -12.30 37.31
C ARG A 88 6.75 -12.55 35.89
N VAL A 89 7.59 -13.20 35.10
CA VAL A 89 7.24 -13.70 33.77
C VAL A 89 6.92 -15.20 33.87
N ALA A 90 5.68 -15.58 33.56
CA ALA A 90 5.18 -16.93 33.82
C ALA A 90 5.60 -17.98 32.78
N ALA A 91 5.72 -17.60 31.50
CA ALA A 91 6.04 -18.51 30.40
C ALA A 91 6.55 -17.74 29.17
N PRO A 92 7.31 -18.39 28.26
CA PRO A 92 7.62 -17.80 26.97
C PRO A 92 6.36 -17.76 26.10
N LYS A 93 6.22 -16.72 25.27
CA LYS A 93 5.06 -16.57 24.37
C LYS A 93 5.08 -17.60 23.24
N ARG A 94 6.27 -17.85 22.66
CA ARG A 94 6.51 -18.79 21.55
C ARG A 94 8.00 -19.04 21.29
N GLY A 95 8.31 -20.08 20.52
CA GLY A 95 9.67 -20.33 20.00
C GLY A 95 10.08 -19.41 18.84
N VAL A 96 11.34 -19.51 18.42
CA VAL A 96 11.88 -18.78 17.25
C VAL A 96 11.26 -19.33 15.96
N MET A 97 10.45 -18.51 15.29
CA MET A 97 9.74 -18.84 14.05
C MET A 97 10.62 -18.65 12.81
N GLY A 98 10.38 -19.46 11.77
CA GLY A 98 11.07 -19.38 10.49
C GLY A 98 12.14 -20.44 10.27
N ASN A 99 12.54 -20.57 9.00
CA ASN A 99 13.51 -21.55 8.51
C ASN A 99 14.74 -20.91 7.86
N SER A 100 14.79 -19.58 7.76
CA SER A 100 15.95 -18.86 7.23
C SER A 100 17.23 -19.18 8.00
N ARG A 101 18.38 -19.02 7.35
CA ARG A 101 19.71 -19.12 7.99
C ARG A 101 19.79 -18.29 9.26
N TYR A 102 19.21 -17.09 9.24
CA TYR A 102 19.14 -16.17 10.37
C TYR A 102 18.30 -16.71 11.53
N ALA A 103 17.11 -17.27 11.26
CA ALA A 103 16.27 -17.87 12.28
C ALA A 103 16.92 -19.13 12.90
N GLN A 104 17.58 -19.96 12.09
CA GLN A 104 18.30 -21.13 12.57
C GLN A 104 19.50 -20.75 13.46
N GLN A 105 20.28 -19.75 13.06
CA GLN A 105 21.40 -19.24 13.86
C GLN A 105 20.92 -18.64 15.18
N LEU A 106 19.84 -17.84 15.15
CA LEU A 106 19.24 -17.29 16.37
C LEU A 106 18.74 -18.39 17.31
N ARG A 107 18.09 -19.43 16.77
CA ARG A 107 17.63 -20.59 17.56
C ARG A 107 18.82 -21.32 18.21
N ARG A 108 19.91 -21.54 17.47
CA ARG A 108 21.14 -22.14 18.02
C ARG A 108 21.75 -21.29 19.14
N ALA A 109 21.84 -19.97 18.94
CA ALA A 109 22.36 -19.05 19.96
C ALA A 109 21.51 -19.05 21.24
N VAL A 110 20.19 -19.06 21.12
CA VAL A 110 19.27 -19.15 22.28
C VAL A 110 19.46 -20.48 23.02
N VAL A 111 19.55 -21.61 22.30
CA VAL A 111 19.77 -22.93 22.93
C VAL A 111 21.15 -23.03 23.58
N GLN A 112 22.18 -22.46 22.96
CA GLN A 112 23.53 -22.42 23.54
C GLN A 112 23.54 -21.60 24.83
N ALA A 113 22.89 -20.43 24.83
CA ALA A 113 22.75 -19.61 26.03
C ALA A 113 21.89 -20.29 27.11
N SER A 114 20.85 -21.04 26.74
CA SER A 114 20.00 -21.75 27.73
C SER A 114 20.74 -22.91 28.39
N ARG A 115 21.62 -23.59 27.65
CA ARG A 115 22.42 -24.75 28.11
C ARG A 115 23.76 -24.38 28.75
N ASP A 116 24.10 -23.10 28.79
CA ASP A 116 25.34 -22.62 29.40
C ASP A 116 25.37 -22.93 30.90
N ARG A 117 26.27 -23.83 31.30
CA ARG A 117 26.47 -24.23 32.71
C ARG A 117 27.05 -23.10 33.55
N SER A 118 27.83 -22.21 32.94
CA SER A 118 28.42 -21.05 33.62
C SER A 118 27.41 -19.93 33.88
N ARG A 119 26.18 -20.05 33.33
CA ARG A 119 25.09 -19.08 33.48
C ARG A 119 25.55 -17.63 33.22
N ARG A 120 26.46 -17.44 32.25
CA ARG A 120 27.01 -16.13 31.95
C ARG A 120 25.89 -15.13 31.62
N PRO A 121 26.07 -13.84 31.97
CA PRO A 121 25.15 -12.79 31.57
C PRO A 121 24.94 -12.80 30.04
N VAL A 122 23.73 -12.49 29.59
CA VAL A 122 23.40 -12.49 28.15
C VAL A 122 22.94 -11.11 27.72
N LEU A 123 23.55 -10.56 26.67
CA LEU A 123 23.13 -9.31 26.04
C LEU A 123 22.41 -9.61 24.73
N ILE A 124 21.11 -9.32 24.68
CA ILE A 124 20.28 -9.44 23.48
C ILE A 124 20.04 -8.05 22.92
N PHE A 125 20.53 -7.78 21.72
CA PHE A 125 20.31 -6.48 21.08
C PHE A 125 19.81 -6.60 19.65
N GLY A 126 19.11 -5.56 19.19
CA GLY A 126 18.56 -5.46 17.84
C GLY A 126 17.45 -4.43 17.79
N GLU A 127 16.99 -4.10 16.59
CA GLU A 127 15.97 -3.07 16.34
C GLU A 127 14.67 -3.20 17.18
N PRO A 128 13.90 -2.11 17.30
CA PRO A 128 12.60 -2.13 17.97
C PRO A 128 11.64 -3.15 17.35
N GLY A 129 10.78 -3.73 18.19
CA GLY A 129 9.71 -4.64 17.75
C GLY A 129 10.15 -6.07 17.39
N LEU A 130 11.36 -6.50 17.76
CA LEU A 130 11.86 -7.87 17.57
C LEU A 130 11.47 -8.87 18.66
N GLU A 131 10.66 -8.47 19.64
CA GLU A 131 10.25 -9.31 20.80
C GLU A 131 11.44 -9.96 21.54
N LYS A 132 12.47 -9.17 21.82
CA LYS A 132 13.70 -9.60 22.51
C LYS A 132 13.43 -10.14 23.93
N ASP A 133 12.39 -9.62 24.58
CA ASP A 133 11.87 -10.10 25.87
C ASP A 133 11.43 -11.58 25.81
N ASN A 134 10.82 -12.00 24.70
CA ASN A 134 10.45 -13.40 24.50
C ASN A 134 11.69 -14.30 24.30
N LEU A 135 12.76 -13.80 23.66
CA LEU A 135 14.01 -14.54 23.55
C LEU A 135 14.67 -14.74 24.91
N ALA A 136 14.66 -13.72 25.78
CA ALA A 136 15.12 -13.85 27.15
C ALA A 136 14.33 -14.92 27.93
N ALA A 137 12.99 -14.94 27.77
CA ALA A 137 12.16 -15.99 28.36
C ALA A 137 12.54 -17.39 27.85
N LEU A 138 12.78 -17.56 26.55
CA LEU A 138 13.22 -18.85 25.99
C LEU A 138 14.55 -19.33 26.58
N ILE A 139 15.49 -18.42 26.86
CA ILE A 139 16.77 -18.76 27.49
C ILE A 139 16.55 -19.26 28.92
N HIS A 140 15.71 -18.59 29.70
CA HIS A 140 15.41 -18.99 31.09
C HIS A 140 14.66 -20.32 31.15
N PHE A 141 13.51 -20.41 30.47
CA PHE A 141 12.67 -21.61 30.51
C PHE A 141 13.27 -22.81 29.77
N GLY A 142 14.25 -22.58 28.87
CA GLY A 142 15.06 -23.62 28.25
C GLY A 142 16.29 -24.04 29.06
N SER A 143 16.49 -23.47 30.26
CA SER A 143 17.61 -23.79 31.15
C SER A 143 17.24 -24.84 32.21
N ARG A 144 18.26 -25.36 32.94
CA ARG A 144 18.05 -26.29 34.06
C ARG A 144 17.23 -25.66 35.20
N ASN A 145 17.25 -24.35 35.31
CA ASN A 145 16.61 -23.58 36.38
C ASN A 145 15.27 -22.97 35.94
N HIS A 146 14.59 -23.60 34.98
CA HIS A 146 13.30 -23.13 34.44
C HIS A 146 12.17 -23.02 35.49
N ALA A 147 12.30 -23.71 36.64
CA ALA A 147 11.36 -23.64 37.75
C ALA A 147 11.63 -22.45 38.70
N ALA A 148 12.81 -21.82 38.61
CA ALA A 148 13.16 -20.68 39.45
C ALA A 148 12.46 -19.39 38.98
N PRO A 149 12.38 -18.34 39.81
CA PRO A 149 11.74 -17.08 39.43
C PRO A 149 12.44 -16.40 38.25
N PHE A 150 11.65 -15.99 37.25
CA PHE A 150 12.08 -15.12 36.16
C PHE A 150 11.37 -13.76 36.30
N VAL A 151 12.16 -12.71 36.48
CA VAL A 151 11.71 -11.37 36.85
C VAL A 151 12.12 -10.38 35.77
N ARG A 152 11.18 -9.57 35.29
CA ARG A 152 11.43 -8.51 34.29
C ARG A 152 11.31 -7.14 34.94
N LEU A 153 12.33 -6.32 34.74
CA LEU A 153 12.35 -4.91 35.09
C LEU A 153 12.56 -4.07 33.81
N ASP A 154 11.67 -3.11 33.56
CA ASP A 154 11.78 -2.20 32.42
C ASP A 154 12.61 -0.96 32.84
N CYS A 155 13.79 -0.78 32.24
CA CYS A 155 14.72 0.27 32.64
C CYS A 155 14.22 1.69 32.30
N ASP A 156 13.20 1.79 31.44
CA ASP A 156 12.52 3.04 31.09
C ASP A 156 11.81 3.68 32.30
N ARG A 157 11.57 2.89 33.37
CA ARG A 157 10.85 3.30 34.57
C ARG A 157 11.74 3.34 35.82
N LEU A 158 13.05 3.15 35.67
CA LEU A 158 13.99 3.21 36.78
C LEU A 158 14.22 4.66 37.21
N ASP A 159 14.10 4.92 38.51
CA ASP A 159 14.51 6.17 39.13
C ASP A 159 16.05 6.33 39.09
N ASP A 160 16.53 7.57 39.23
CA ASP A 160 17.97 7.91 39.17
C ASP A 160 18.82 7.18 40.24
N ASP A 161 18.22 6.80 41.36
CA ASP A 161 18.87 6.06 42.46
C ASP A 161 18.74 4.53 42.32
N ALA A 162 17.96 4.04 41.35
CA ALA A 162 17.69 2.62 41.13
C ALA A 162 17.29 1.84 42.41
N SER A 163 16.55 2.49 43.32
CA SER A 163 16.14 1.92 44.61
C SER A 163 15.29 0.66 44.48
N GLU A 164 14.59 0.50 43.36
CA GLU A 164 13.81 -0.70 43.04
C GLU A 164 14.71 -1.92 42.75
N LEU A 165 15.86 -1.70 42.11
CA LEU A 165 16.81 -2.74 41.75
C LEU A 165 17.75 -3.09 42.91
N PHE A 166 18.37 -2.08 43.52
CA PHE A 166 19.41 -2.23 44.55
C PHE A 166 18.88 -2.10 46.00
N GLY A 167 17.75 -1.41 46.19
CA GLY A 167 17.23 -1.05 47.51
C GLY A 167 17.58 0.39 47.89
N ALA A 168 16.92 0.90 48.94
CA ALA A 168 17.23 2.22 49.51
C ALA A 168 17.14 2.16 51.04
N GLY A 169 18.23 2.54 51.72
CA GLY A 169 18.33 2.50 53.18
C GLY A 169 18.03 1.11 53.75
N LYS A 170 16.98 0.98 54.55
CA LYS A 170 16.53 -0.31 55.15
C LYS A 170 15.67 -1.17 54.21
N LYS A 171 15.24 -0.65 53.05
CA LYS A 171 14.44 -1.41 52.08
C LYS A 171 15.35 -2.16 51.11
N LYS A 172 15.22 -3.49 51.08
CA LYS A 172 15.98 -4.37 50.18
C LYS A 172 15.37 -4.36 48.77
N GLY A 173 16.21 -4.23 47.74
CA GLY A 173 15.79 -4.18 46.33
C GLY A 173 15.56 -5.56 45.70
N LEU A 174 15.14 -5.58 44.43
CA LEU A 174 14.85 -6.80 43.68
C LEU A 174 16.03 -7.78 43.66
N LEU A 175 17.27 -7.29 43.50
CA LEU A 175 18.44 -8.16 43.41
C LEU A 175 18.65 -9.01 44.67
N TYR A 176 18.26 -8.50 45.84
CA TYR A 176 18.33 -9.22 47.11
C TYR A 176 17.28 -10.32 47.22
N TRP A 177 16.06 -10.06 46.75
CA TRP A 177 14.93 -10.99 46.85
C TRP A 177 14.96 -12.09 45.78
N LEU A 178 15.75 -11.94 44.72
CA LEU A 178 15.92 -12.99 43.73
C LEU A 178 16.84 -14.09 44.26
N PRO A 179 16.44 -15.37 44.13
CA PRO A 179 17.33 -16.45 44.47
C PRO A 179 18.46 -16.56 43.44
N PRO A 180 19.59 -17.17 43.81
CA PRO A 180 20.70 -17.45 42.90
C PRO A 180 20.28 -18.21 41.65
N GLU A 181 19.35 -19.15 41.79
CA GLU A 181 18.80 -19.96 40.71
C GLU A 181 17.90 -19.15 39.76
N GLY A 182 17.45 -17.98 40.19
CA GLY A 182 16.55 -17.09 39.46
C GLY A 182 17.22 -16.39 38.28
N THR A 183 16.42 -15.61 37.54
CA THR A 183 16.91 -14.81 36.43
C THR A 183 16.27 -13.44 36.42
N LEU A 184 17.08 -12.40 36.28
CA LEU A 184 16.69 -11.01 36.15
C LEU A 184 16.84 -10.56 34.69
N LEU A 185 15.75 -10.10 34.09
CA LEU A 185 15.71 -9.45 32.79
C LEU A 185 15.67 -7.93 32.98
N LEU A 186 16.74 -7.25 32.57
CA LEU A 186 16.79 -5.80 32.44
C LEU A 186 16.42 -5.41 31.01
N ASN A 187 15.18 -4.99 30.82
CA ASN A 187 14.67 -4.63 29.51
C ASN A 187 14.94 -3.15 29.21
N ASN A 188 15.25 -2.85 27.95
CA ASN A 188 15.59 -1.51 27.46
C ASN A 188 16.74 -0.82 28.22
N ILE A 189 17.83 -1.54 28.52
CA ILE A 189 18.96 -1.01 29.32
C ILE A 189 19.58 0.29 28.75
N HIS A 190 19.51 0.51 27.44
CA HIS A 190 19.95 1.74 26.76
C HIS A 190 19.18 3.02 27.16
N LYS A 191 18.01 2.88 27.81
CA LYS A 191 17.21 3.98 28.35
C LYS A 191 17.35 4.15 29.86
N ALA A 192 18.18 3.34 30.52
CA ALA A 192 18.43 3.50 31.94
C ALA A 192 19.09 4.87 32.24
N PRO A 193 18.84 5.46 33.42
CA PRO A 193 19.52 6.68 33.84
C PRO A 193 21.04 6.53 33.80
N LYS A 194 21.75 7.58 33.34
CA LYS A 194 23.21 7.54 33.17
C LYS A 194 23.96 7.30 34.49
N ALA A 195 23.40 7.73 35.62
CA ALA A 195 23.95 7.51 36.95
C ALA A 195 23.92 6.02 37.37
N VAL A 196 22.96 5.25 36.84
CA VAL A 196 22.71 3.85 37.22
C VAL A 196 23.51 2.86 36.36
N LEU A 197 23.89 3.24 35.13
CA LEU A 197 24.63 2.37 34.21
C LEU A 197 25.95 1.81 34.79
N PRO A 198 26.79 2.60 35.50
CA PRO A 198 27.99 2.08 36.14
C PRO A 198 27.70 1.03 37.22
N LEU A 199 26.63 1.23 38.01
CA LEU A 199 26.20 0.29 39.05
C LEU A 199 25.78 -1.04 38.44
N ILE A 200 24.92 -1.00 37.41
CA ILE A 200 24.50 -2.21 36.69
C ILE A 200 25.71 -2.90 36.05
N LYS A 201 26.64 -2.14 35.48
CA LYS A 201 27.87 -2.70 34.90
C LYS A 201 28.73 -3.40 35.94
N SER A 202 28.93 -2.81 37.11
CA SER A 202 29.67 -3.46 38.21
C SER A 202 29.00 -4.75 38.65
N THR A 203 27.67 -4.78 38.75
CA THR A 203 26.94 -6.01 39.09
C THR A 203 27.11 -7.08 38.02
N VAL A 204 26.97 -6.73 36.74
CA VAL A 204 27.16 -7.66 35.62
C VAL A 204 28.59 -8.19 35.57
N ASP A 205 29.60 -7.37 35.86
CA ASP A 205 31.01 -7.79 35.95
C ASP A 205 31.21 -8.79 37.10
N SER A 206 30.67 -8.51 38.29
CA SER A 206 30.71 -9.45 39.42
C SER A 206 30.03 -10.79 39.11
N VAL A 207 28.88 -10.77 38.42
CA VAL A 207 28.20 -11.99 37.97
C VAL A 207 29.02 -12.72 36.90
N SER A 208 29.68 -11.99 35.99
CA SER A 208 30.49 -12.57 34.90
C SER A 208 31.77 -13.22 35.39
N ARG A 209 32.44 -12.64 36.40
CA ARG A 209 33.70 -13.15 36.96
C ARG A 209 33.51 -14.33 37.92
N GLY A 210 32.27 -14.57 38.36
CA GLY A 210 31.96 -15.67 39.26
C GLY A 210 32.70 -15.56 40.59
N SER A 211 32.85 -14.34 41.13
CA SER A 211 33.64 -14.07 42.33
C SER A 211 33.04 -14.79 43.54
N MET A 212 33.54 -16.00 43.80
CA MET A 212 33.74 -16.53 45.15
C MET A 212 34.99 -15.82 45.68
N ASP A 213 34.80 -14.73 46.42
CA ASP A 213 35.86 -14.26 47.30
C ASP A 213 35.55 -14.86 48.68
N ASP A 214 36.41 -15.78 49.11
CA ASP A 214 36.37 -16.42 50.42
C ASP A 214 36.68 -15.37 51.49
N GLY A 215 35.65 -14.70 52.01
CA GLY A 215 35.84 -13.71 53.09
C GLY A 215 34.57 -13.09 53.66
N GLU A 216 33.53 -12.86 52.87
CA GLU A 216 32.24 -12.39 53.37
C GLU A 216 31.09 -13.28 52.90
N ALA A 217 30.35 -13.84 53.85
CA ALA A 217 29.22 -14.71 53.60
C ALA A 217 28.12 -14.00 52.79
N GLY A 218 28.00 -14.35 51.49
CA GLY A 218 26.71 -14.67 50.91
C GLY A 218 26.04 -13.65 49.97
N SER A 219 26.64 -13.28 48.83
CA SER A 219 25.85 -12.75 47.70
C SER A 219 26.05 -13.59 46.43
N VAL A 220 25.33 -14.71 46.34
CA VAL A 220 25.23 -15.46 45.08
C VAL A 220 24.21 -14.75 44.19
N PHE A 221 24.67 -14.17 43.07
CA PHE A 221 23.81 -13.38 42.20
C PHE A 221 22.92 -14.22 41.29
N PRO A 222 21.70 -13.76 40.96
CA PRO A 222 20.88 -14.38 39.93
C PRO A 222 21.49 -14.20 38.54
N ARG A 223 21.05 -15.02 37.58
CA ARG A 223 21.45 -14.86 36.18
C ARG A 223 20.89 -13.55 35.62
N ILE A 224 21.70 -12.76 34.93
CA ILE A 224 21.28 -11.48 34.33
C ILE A 224 21.13 -11.61 32.81
N ILE A 225 20.01 -11.12 32.28
CA ILE A 225 19.78 -10.96 30.83
C ILE A 225 19.49 -9.50 30.55
N LEU A 226 20.27 -8.89 29.66
CA LEU A 226 20.15 -7.51 29.23
C LEU A 226 19.49 -7.46 27.85
N VAL A 227 18.51 -6.57 27.66
CA VAL A 227 17.89 -6.33 26.35
C VAL A 227 18.08 -4.87 25.93
N SER A 228 18.55 -4.66 24.70
CA SER A 228 18.79 -3.32 24.14
C SER A 228 18.29 -3.16 22.69
N GLU A 229 18.01 -1.93 22.28
CA GLU A 229 17.73 -1.60 20.87
C GLU A 229 19.00 -1.29 20.06
N THR A 230 20.03 -0.83 20.75
CA THR A 230 21.34 -0.49 20.18
C THR A 230 22.43 -1.43 20.68
N ALA A 231 23.54 -1.51 19.95
CA ALA A 231 24.73 -2.18 20.43
C ALA A 231 25.30 -1.41 21.63
N LEU A 232 25.69 -2.14 22.69
CA LEU A 232 26.28 -1.57 23.90
C LEU A 232 27.69 -2.13 24.09
N PRO A 233 28.72 -1.45 23.56
CA PRO A 233 30.10 -1.93 23.61
C PRO A 233 30.62 -2.14 25.04
N GLU A 234 30.09 -1.38 26.00
CA GLU A 234 30.52 -1.44 27.40
C GLU A 234 30.07 -2.70 28.15
N PHE A 235 28.99 -3.35 27.72
CA PHE A 235 28.48 -4.61 28.31
C PHE A 235 28.87 -5.84 27.48
N ALA A 236 29.23 -5.67 26.20
CA ALA A 236 29.53 -6.78 25.30
C ALA A 236 30.68 -7.71 25.78
N PRO A 237 31.79 -7.22 26.37
CA PRO A 237 32.85 -8.09 26.89
C PRO A 237 32.44 -8.94 28.10
N LEU A 238 31.42 -8.51 28.84
CA LEU A 238 30.94 -9.16 30.08
C LEU A 238 29.83 -10.17 29.82
N CYS A 239 29.32 -10.24 28.59
CA CYS A 239 28.10 -10.97 28.25
C CYS A 239 28.31 -11.92 27.07
N SER A 240 27.54 -12.99 27.03
CA SER A 240 27.26 -13.70 25.78
C SER A 240 26.33 -12.86 24.92
N VAL A 241 26.78 -12.48 23.72
CA VAL A 241 26.09 -11.49 22.87
C VAL A 241 25.21 -12.19 21.83
N ILE A 242 23.91 -11.88 21.82
CA ILE A 242 22.95 -12.36 20.82
C ILE A 242 22.42 -11.16 20.02
N LYS A 243 22.86 -11.04 18.78
CA LYS A 243 22.33 -10.06 17.82
C LYS A 243 21.07 -10.63 17.17
N VAL A 244 19.95 -9.92 17.31
CA VAL A 244 18.68 -10.30 16.69
C VAL A 244 18.57 -9.64 15.32
N PRO A 245 18.50 -10.40 14.21
CA PRO A 245 18.42 -9.84 12.88
C PRO A 245 17.03 -9.19 12.63
N PRO A 246 16.99 -8.03 11.94
CA PRO A 246 15.73 -7.39 11.59
C PRO A 246 14.93 -8.25 10.61
N LEU A 247 13.63 -7.98 10.49
CA LEU A 247 12.73 -8.77 9.66
C LEU A 247 13.06 -8.64 8.16
N ARG A 248 13.50 -7.47 7.71
CA ARG A 248 13.84 -7.20 6.30
C ARG A 248 14.96 -8.06 5.71
N VAL A 249 15.85 -8.64 6.52
CA VAL A 249 16.93 -9.52 6.04
C VAL A 249 16.52 -10.98 5.97
N ARG A 250 15.31 -11.31 6.43
CA ARG A 250 14.75 -12.67 6.46
C ARG A 250 13.30 -12.72 5.95
N PRO A 251 13.03 -12.21 4.73
CA PRO A 251 11.67 -12.15 4.20
C PRO A 251 11.02 -13.53 4.07
N SER A 252 11.81 -14.59 3.81
CA SER A 252 11.31 -15.97 3.74
C SER A 252 10.66 -16.47 5.04
N ASP A 253 10.99 -15.88 6.20
CA ASP A 253 10.34 -16.24 7.46
C ASP A 253 8.95 -15.61 7.60
N ILE A 254 8.63 -14.53 6.87
CA ILE A 254 7.38 -13.79 6.96
C ILE A 254 6.18 -14.70 6.67
N ARG A 255 6.29 -15.57 5.65
CA ARG A 255 5.24 -16.55 5.31
C ARG A 255 4.89 -17.49 6.46
N THR A 256 5.89 -17.95 7.22
CA THR A 256 5.67 -18.78 8.42
C THR A 256 5.06 -17.96 9.55
N MET A 257 5.56 -16.74 9.77
CA MET A 257 5.08 -15.87 10.85
C MET A 257 3.63 -15.43 10.64
N GLN A 258 3.25 -15.03 9.42
CA GLN A 258 1.89 -14.60 9.11
C GLN A 258 0.89 -15.75 9.27
N SER A 259 1.24 -16.97 8.82
CA SER A 259 0.42 -18.17 9.01
C SER A 259 0.17 -18.48 10.49
N TYR A 260 1.21 -18.35 11.33
CA TYR A 260 1.10 -18.55 12.77
C TYR A 260 0.16 -17.52 13.44
N PHE A 261 0.30 -16.24 13.10
CA PHE A 261 -0.56 -15.19 13.67
C PHE A 261 -2.01 -15.33 13.23
N LEU A 262 -2.28 -15.65 11.96
CA LEU A 262 -3.63 -15.91 11.47
C LEU A 262 -4.28 -17.10 12.16
N GLN A 263 -3.57 -18.21 12.32
CA GLN A 263 -4.08 -19.39 13.05
C GLN A 263 -4.45 -19.05 14.49
N ARG A 264 -3.60 -18.26 15.16
CA ARG A 264 -3.85 -17.83 16.54
C ARG A 264 -5.10 -16.96 16.64
N VAL A 265 -5.27 -16.00 15.72
CA VAL A 265 -6.45 -15.12 15.70
C VAL A 265 -7.72 -15.93 15.38
N ALA A 266 -7.65 -16.84 14.41
CA ALA A 266 -8.76 -17.71 14.05
C ALA A 266 -9.21 -18.55 15.24
N LYS A 267 -8.27 -19.18 15.96
CA LYS A 267 -8.54 -19.96 17.17
C LYS A 267 -9.15 -19.12 18.30
N GLN A 268 -8.65 -17.90 18.51
CA GLN A 268 -9.16 -17.01 19.56
C GLN A 268 -10.58 -16.51 19.27
N ARG A 269 -10.97 -16.41 17.99
CA ARG A 269 -12.28 -15.89 17.57
C ARG A 269 -13.28 -16.97 17.15
N GLY A 270 -12.89 -18.24 17.20
CA GLY A 270 -13.71 -19.34 16.70
C GLY A 270 -13.97 -19.30 15.19
N LEU A 271 -13.07 -18.65 14.42
CA LEU A 271 -13.18 -18.54 12.97
C LEU A 271 -12.51 -19.74 12.27
N PRO A 272 -12.99 -20.12 11.07
CA PRO A 272 -12.30 -21.11 10.25
C PRO A 272 -10.94 -20.60 9.74
N PHE A 273 -10.12 -21.50 9.20
CA PHE A 273 -8.73 -21.19 8.83
C PHE A 273 -8.63 -20.09 7.74
N ILE A 274 -7.99 -18.97 8.08
CA ILE A 274 -7.80 -17.81 7.19
C ILE A 274 -6.48 -17.95 6.41
N ARG A 275 -6.51 -17.76 5.09
CA ARG A 275 -5.35 -17.71 4.19
C ARG A 275 -5.17 -16.31 3.61
N LEU A 276 -3.96 -15.96 3.21
CA LEU A 276 -3.67 -14.77 2.40
C LEU A 276 -3.58 -15.13 0.92
N SER A 277 -3.86 -14.19 0.01
CA SER A 277 -3.49 -14.30 -1.41
C SER A 277 -1.96 -14.33 -1.58
N ASP A 278 -1.46 -14.93 -2.65
CA ASP A 278 -0.02 -14.96 -2.92
C ASP A 278 0.51 -13.54 -3.23
N GLU A 279 -0.32 -12.69 -3.81
CA GLU A 279 -0.09 -11.25 -3.99
C GLU A 279 0.10 -10.56 -2.63
N ALA A 280 -0.80 -10.82 -1.66
CA ALA A 280 -0.69 -10.27 -0.31
C ALA A 280 0.59 -10.73 0.40
N VAL A 281 0.96 -12.01 0.24
CA VAL A 281 2.21 -12.53 0.81
C VAL A 281 3.42 -11.87 0.15
N ARG A 282 3.43 -11.73 -1.19
CA ARG A 282 4.51 -11.03 -1.91
C ARG A 282 4.64 -9.58 -1.45
N GLN A 283 3.52 -8.89 -1.23
CA GLN A 283 3.51 -7.52 -0.74
C GLN A 283 4.04 -7.42 0.70
N LEU A 284 3.65 -8.36 1.58
CA LEU A 284 4.22 -8.48 2.92
C LEU A 284 5.72 -8.77 2.88
N GLU A 285 6.20 -9.62 1.97
CA GLU A 285 7.62 -9.95 1.84
C GLU A 285 8.47 -8.78 1.32
N ALA A 286 7.87 -7.88 0.53
CA ALA A 286 8.55 -6.71 -0.05
C ALA A 286 8.70 -5.52 0.92
N TYR A 287 7.96 -5.50 2.03
CA TYR A 287 7.97 -4.37 2.97
C TYR A 287 9.13 -4.44 3.98
N SER A 288 9.63 -3.28 4.42
CA SER A 288 10.84 -3.19 5.25
C SER A 288 10.62 -3.38 6.76
N TYR A 289 9.38 -3.23 7.25
CA TYR A 289 8.99 -3.37 8.67
C TYR A 289 9.88 -2.58 9.67
N PRO A 290 9.76 -1.24 9.76
CA PRO A 290 10.48 -0.46 10.77
C PRO A 290 10.25 -0.94 12.22
N LEU A 291 9.08 -1.50 12.53
CA LEU A 291 8.78 -2.07 13.86
C LEU A 291 8.77 -3.61 13.85
N ASN A 292 9.44 -4.22 12.86
CA ASN A 292 9.73 -5.65 12.77
C ASN A 292 8.52 -6.57 13.05
N ILE A 293 8.65 -7.51 13.98
CA ILE A 293 7.66 -8.56 14.27
C ILE A 293 6.40 -7.96 14.90
N SER A 294 6.56 -6.93 15.73
CA SER A 294 5.42 -6.22 16.32
C SER A 294 4.53 -5.60 15.26
N GLU A 295 5.11 -4.97 14.23
CA GLU A 295 4.36 -4.40 13.10
C GLU A 295 3.66 -5.48 12.29
N LEU A 296 4.39 -6.55 11.91
CA LEU A 296 3.83 -7.66 11.14
C LEU A 296 2.64 -8.29 11.88
N LYS A 297 2.80 -8.54 13.18
CA LYS A 297 1.74 -9.10 14.03
C LYS A 297 0.51 -8.20 13.99
N THR A 298 0.66 -6.90 14.25
CA THR A 298 -0.46 -5.95 14.23
C THR A 298 -1.12 -5.88 12.86
N MET A 299 -0.34 -5.86 11.77
CA MET A 299 -0.88 -5.87 10.40
C MET A 299 -1.73 -7.10 10.12
N VAL A 300 -1.23 -8.30 10.47
CA VAL A 300 -1.92 -9.58 10.24
C VAL A 300 -3.15 -9.73 11.14
N GLU A 301 -3.06 -9.35 12.42
CA GLU A 301 -4.20 -9.38 13.35
C GLU A 301 -5.31 -8.42 12.91
N ARG A 302 -4.93 -7.23 12.41
CA ARG A 302 -5.86 -6.27 11.82
C ARG A 302 -6.48 -6.82 10.53
N ALA A 303 -5.69 -7.44 9.66
CA ALA A 303 -6.18 -8.02 8.42
C ALA A 303 -7.23 -9.10 8.68
N ALA A 304 -6.96 -10.00 9.62
CA ALA A 304 -7.92 -11.01 10.09
C ALA A 304 -9.18 -10.42 10.74
N ALA A 305 -9.08 -9.21 11.32
CA ALA A 305 -10.25 -8.51 11.82
C ALA A 305 -11.10 -7.85 10.73
N GLN A 306 -10.53 -7.57 9.56
CA GLN A 306 -11.21 -6.94 8.43
C GLN A 306 -11.93 -7.94 7.51
N SER A 307 -11.52 -9.21 7.51
CA SER A 307 -12.15 -10.27 6.74
C SER A 307 -13.53 -10.60 7.31
N SER A 308 -14.59 -10.39 6.52
CA SER A 308 -15.93 -10.84 6.85
C SER A 308 -16.02 -12.37 6.79
N PRO A 309 -16.83 -13.02 7.65
CA PRO A 309 -17.05 -14.48 7.61
C PRO A 309 -17.51 -14.99 6.23
N ASP A 310 -18.22 -14.15 5.47
CA ASP A 310 -18.81 -14.49 4.17
C ASP A 310 -17.82 -14.40 3.00
N ALA A 311 -16.64 -13.82 3.19
CA ALA A 311 -15.62 -13.64 2.17
C ALA A 311 -14.62 -14.81 2.20
N GLY A 312 -15.10 -16.00 1.82
CA GLY A 312 -14.39 -17.28 1.73
C GLY A 312 -12.93 -17.28 2.16
N ASN A 313 -12.66 -17.26 3.48
CA ASN A 313 -11.36 -17.50 4.15
C ASN A 313 -10.06 -17.01 3.50
N LYS A 314 -10.11 -16.03 2.58
CA LYS A 314 -8.96 -15.56 1.81
C LYS A 314 -8.90 -14.04 1.90
N ILE A 315 -7.82 -13.53 2.46
CA ILE A 315 -7.52 -12.10 2.59
C ILE A 315 -6.65 -11.68 1.41
N ASN A 316 -7.13 -10.70 0.65
CA ASN A 316 -6.38 -10.11 -0.46
C ASN A 316 -5.46 -8.98 0.01
N GLU A 317 -4.55 -8.59 -0.88
CA GLU A 317 -3.51 -7.57 -0.70
C GLU A 317 -4.07 -6.18 -0.31
N GLU A 318 -5.29 -5.87 -0.73
CA GLU A 318 -5.99 -4.62 -0.40
C GLU A 318 -6.17 -4.39 1.13
N VAL A 319 -6.02 -5.43 1.94
CA VAL A 319 -6.17 -5.33 3.41
C VAL A 319 -4.88 -4.83 4.09
N PHE A 320 -3.73 -4.97 3.43
CA PHE A 320 -2.44 -4.56 3.98
C PHE A 320 -2.08 -3.13 3.57
N TRP A 321 -1.82 -2.26 4.55
CA TRP A 321 -1.38 -0.88 4.32
C TRP A 321 0.07 -0.73 4.70
N PHE A 322 0.89 -0.39 3.72
CA PHE A 322 2.30 -0.09 3.90
C PHE A 322 2.45 1.42 3.76
N ALA A 323 2.90 2.09 4.82
CA ALA A 323 3.08 3.53 4.82
C ALA A 323 4.19 3.91 3.83
N LYS A 324 3.83 4.31 2.61
CA LYS A 324 4.80 4.86 1.65
C LYS A 324 4.91 6.34 1.97
N GLN A 325 5.93 6.74 2.73
CA GLN A 325 6.28 8.15 2.91
C GLN A 325 6.79 8.70 1.58
N ALA A 326 5.87 9.16 0.72
CA ALA A 326 6.25 10.05 -0.36
C ALA A 326 6.71 11.37 0.26
N LYS A 327 7.86 11.90 -0.16
CA LYS A 327 8.30 13.25 0.22
C LYS A 327 7.21 14.24 -0.20
N ASP A 328 6.49 14.81 0.77
CA ASP A 328 5.40 15.79 0.61
C ASP A 328 5.94 17.18 0.20
N GLN A 329 6.82 17.25 -0.80
CA GLN A 329 7.29 18.53 -1.32
C GLN A 329 6.19 19.14 -2.21
N LEU A 330 5.77 20.37 -1.90
CA LEU A 330 4.80 21.19 -2.64
C LEU A 330 3.32 20.73 -2.58
N ARG A 331 2.86 20.24 -1.41
CA ARG A 331 1.43 19.97 -1.16
C ARG A 331 0.84 20.85 -0.07
N TYR A 332 -0.30 21.51 -0.34
CA TYR A 332 -1.00 22.37 0.63
C TYR A 332 -2.43 21.88 0.91
N ASN A 333 -2.78 21.58 2.15
CA ASN A 333 -4.13 21.10 2.50
C ASN A 333 -5.15 22.25 2.60
N LEU A 334 -6.07 22.31 1.64
CA LEU A 334 -7.17 23.28 1.54
C LEU A 334 -8.20 23.13 2.68
N LEU A 335 -8.31 21.96 3.31
CA LEU A 335 -9.21 21.76 4.47
C LEU A 335 -8.74 22.47 5.75
N LYS A 336 -7.56 23.12 5.71
CA LYS A 336 -7.15 24.07 6.75
C LYS A 336 -8.02 25.33 6.77
N ILE A 337 -8.63 25.68 5.63
CA ILE A 337 -9.55 26.81 5.52
C ILE A 337 -10.92 26.38 6.08
N PRO A 338 -11.43 26.97 7.18
CA PRO A 338 -12.64 26.50 7.84
C PRO A 338 -13.89 26.55 6.95
N ALA A 339 -14.02 27.59 6.12
CA ALA A 339 -15.14 27.75 5.19
C ALA A 339 -15.21 26.59 4.17
N VAL A 340 -14.07 26.27 3.54
CA VAL A 340 -13.97 25.15 2.57
C VAL A 340 -14.32 23.83 3.24
N ARG A 341 -13.79 23.58 4.44
CA ARG A 341 -14.09 22.36 5.18
C ARG A 341 -15.55 22.25 5.59
N SER A 342 -16.15 23.34 6.08
CA SER A 342 -17.55 23.38 6.48
C SER A 342 -18.47 23.11 5.27
N PHE A 343 -18.20 23.78 4.15
CA PHE A 343 -18.93 23.57 2.89
C PHE A 343 -18.86 22.12 2.41
N LEU A 344 -17.66 21.55 2.28
CA LEU A 344 -17.47 20.18 1.78
C LEU A 344 -18.00 19.08 2.72
N ARG A 345 -18.22 19.40 4.00
CA ARG A 345 -18.84 18.48 4.98
C ARG A 345 -20.35 18.65 5.09
N SER A 346 -20.91 19.76 4.63
CA SER A 346 -22.35 20.02 4.71
C SER A 346 -23.17 19.03 3.86
N SER A 347 -24.48 18.94 4.12
CA SER A 347 -25.42 18.22 3.25
C SER A 347 -25.50 18.84 1.85
N LEU A 348 -25.14 20.12 1.72
CA LEU A 348 -25.15 20.84 0.45
C LEU A 348 -24.29 20.12 -0.61
N TRP A 349 -23.07 19.75 -0.23
CA TRP A 349 -22.12 19.07 -1.12
C TRP A 349 -22.09 17.56 -0.92
N PRO A 350 -22.28 16.72 -1.95
CA PRO A 350 -23.01 16.99 -3.19
C PRO A 350 -24.50 16.61 -3.07
N GLU A 351 -24.97 16.14 -1.91
CA GLU A 351 -26.27 15.47 -1.79
C GLU A 351 -27.47 16.39 -2.08
N ASP A 352 -27.56 17.55 -1.44
CA ASP A 352 -28.66 18.50 -1.69
C ASP A 352 -28.60 19.06 -3.11
N ILE A 353 -27.40 19.41 -3.61
CA ILE A 353 -27.24 19.86 -5.02
C ILE A 353 -27.80 18.80 -5.96
N ASN A 354 -27.48 17.54 -5.72
CA ASN A 354 -27.93 16.45 -6.57
C ASN A 354 -29.44 16.24 -6.52
N HIS A 355 -30.01 16.08 -5.32
CA HIS A 355 -31.41 15.67 -5.17
C HIS A 355 -32.40 16.85 -5.23
N LYS A 356 -31.99 18.07 -4.88
CA LYS A 356 -32.87 19.26 -4.88
C LYS A 356 -32.74 20.11 -6.14
N PHE A 357 -31.62 20.03 -6.86
CA PHE A 357 -31.38 20.82 -8.07
C PHE A 357 -31.13 19.95 -9.31
N THR A 358 -30.07 19.14 -9.33
CA THR A 358 -29.62 18.44 -10.55
C THR A 358 -30.68 17.51 -11.14
N VAL A 359 -31.43 16.76 -10.32
CA VAL A 359 -32.52 15.87 -10.79
C VAL A 359 -33.55 16.66 -11.60
N TYR A 360 -34.05 17.76 -11.05
CA TYR A 360 -35.12 18.53 -11.69
C TYR A 360 -34.59 19.34 -12.88
N ALA A 361 -33.40 19.93 -12.75
CA ALA A 361 -32.76 20.70 -13.82
C ALA A 361 -32.48 19.82 -15.05
N PHE A 362 -32.01 18.58 -14.85
CA PHE A 362 -31.75 17.66 -15.96
C PHE A 362 -33.04 17.17 -16.63
N ALA A 363 -34.08 16.82 -15.85
CA ALA A 363 -35.38 16.47 -16.42
C ALA A 363 -35.97 17.61 -17.28
N ALA A 364 -35.86 18.85 -16.78
CA ALA A 364 -36.30 20.03 -17.51
C ALA A 364 -35.49 20.24 -18.79
N LEU A 365 -34.16 20.09 -18.72
CA LEU A 365 -33.27 20.20 -19.89
C LEU A 365 -33.61 19.18 -20.98
N VAL A 366 -33.76 17.90 -20.63
CA VAL A 366 -34.11 16.85 -21.60
C VAL A 366 -35.50 17.11 -22.20
N THR A 367 -36.45 17.57 -21.38
CA THR A 367 -37.79 17.93 -21.86
C THR A 367 -37.74 19.11 -22.83
N LEU A 368 -36.92 20.12 -22.53
CA LEU A 368 -36.71 21.29 -23.39
C LEU A 368 -36.09 20.91 -24.73
N LEU A 369 -35.14 19.98 -24.75
CA LEU A 369 -34.54 19.49 -25.99
C LEU A 369 -35.53 18.69 -26.86
N PHE A 370 -36.44 17.92 -26.26
CA PHE A 370 -37.46 17.18 -27.02
C PHE A 370 -38.60 18.04 -27.53
N VAL A 371 -39.09 18.98 -26.71
CA VAL A 371 -40.29 19.76 -27.01
C VAL A 371 -39.95 21.09 -27.70
N GLY A 372 -38.76 21.63 -27.45
CA GLY A 372 -38.29 22.88 -28.04
C GLY A 372 -37.93 22.76 -29.53
N PRO A 373 -37.52 23.89 -30.13
CA PRO A 373 -37.05 23.92 -31.51
C PRO A 373 -35.94 22.91 -31.77
N GLN A 374 -35.85 22.34 -32.96
CA GLN A 374 -34.90 21.26 -33.23
C GLN A 374 -33.51 21.74 -33.66
N ASP A 375 -33.38 23.03 -34.00
CA ASP A 375 -32.15 23.68 -34.39
C ASP A 375 -31.40 24.33 -33.21
N ARG A 376 -30.07 24.36 -33.30
CA ARG A 376 -29.18 24.98 -32.30
C ARG A 376 -29.38 26.48 -32.13
N ALA A 377 -29.72 27.19 -33.20
CA ALA A 377 -29.86 28.64 -33.20
C ALA A 377 -31.03 29.12 -32.31
N SER A 378 -32.06 28.30 -32.13
CA SER A 378 -33.23 28.65 -31.32
C SER A 378 -33.47 27.73 -30.11
N ASN A 379 -32.65 26.70 -29.90
CA ASN A 379 -32.75 25.81 -28.74
C ASN A 379 -31.69 26.10 -27.66
N PHE A 380 -32.12 26.69 -26.55
CA PHE A 380 -31.29 26.97 -25.38
C PHE A 380 -30.69 25.71 -24.75
N GLY A 381 -31.39 24.57 -24.81
CA GLY A 381 -30.88 23.31 -24.27
C GLY A 381 -29.64 22.81 -24.99
N LEU A 382 -29.61 22.91 -26.33
CA LEU A 382 -28.44 22.56 -27.14
C LEU A 382 -27.27 23.48 -26.80
N ASN A 383 -27.55 24.79 -26.76
CA ASN A 383 -26.57 25.80 -26.43
C ASN A 383 -25.98 25.55 -25.02
N LEU A 384 -26.83 25.33 -24.01
CA LEU A 384 -26.43 25.04 -22.62
C LEU A 384 -25.45 23.86 -22.54
N PHE A 385 -25.73 22.78 -23.27
CA PHE A 385 -24.94 21.55 -23.22
C PHE A 385 -23.64 21.64 -24.02
N TRP A 386 -23.72 22.02 -25.30
CA TRP A 386 -22.59 21.99 -26.24
C TRP A 386 -21.71 23.24 -26.19
N CYS A 387 -22.28 24.42 -25.92
CA CYS A 387 -21.55 25.69 -25.96
C CYS A 387 -21.01 26.10 -24.58
N TYR A 388 -21.71 25.79 -23.48
CA TYR A 388 -21.25 26.16 -22.13
C TYR A 388 -20.71 24.97 -21.36
N TRP A 389 -21.55 23.94 -21.15
CA TRP A 389 -21.20 22.89 -20.21
C TRP A 389 -20.00 22.07 -20.70
N TRP A 390 -19.98 21.70 -21.97
CA TRP A 390 -18.89 20.92 -22.55
C TRP A 390 -17.54 21.65 -22.51
N PRO A 391 -17.40 22.89 -23.04
CA PRO A 391 -16.13 23.62 -23.00
C PRO A 391 -15.70 24.02 -21.58
N ALA A 392 -16.65 24.47 -20.74
CA ALA A 392 -16.35 24.83 -19.36
C ALA A 392 -15.81 23.64 -18.55
N SER A 393 -16.23 22.42 -18.89
CA SER A 393 -15.72 21.23 -18.22
C SER A 393 -14.23 21.01 -18.50
N PHE A 394 -13.76 21.24 -19.74
CA PHE A 394 -12.33 21.19 -20.07
C PHE A 394 -11.51 22.27 -19.36
N LEU A 395 -12.07 23.46 -19.17
CA LEU A 395 -11.43 24.52 -18.39
C LEU A 395 -11.28 24.15 -16.91
N VAL A 396 -12.25 23.44 -16.33
CA VAL A 396 -12.27 23.07 -14.91
C VAL A 396 -11.35 21.87 -14.57
N TYR A 397 -11.14 20.93 -15.49
CA TYR A 397 -10.43 19.68 -15.21
C TYR A 397 -9.00 19.85 -14.65
N PRO A 398 -8.14 20.75 -15.17
CA PRO A 398 -6.80 20.98 -14.62
C PRO A 398 -6.80 21.50 -13.18
N PHE A 399 -7.92 22.06 -12.71
CA PHE A 399 -8.00 22.61 -11.36
C PHE A 399 -8.68 21.63 -10.40
N LEU A 400 -9.86 21.12 -10.78
CA LEU A 400 -10.74 20.37 -9.88
C LEU A 400 -10.90 18.89 -10.25
N GLY A 401 -10.16 18.38 -11.24
CA GLY A 401 -10.20 16.97 -11.62
C GLY A 401 -11.61 16.50 -11.99
N ARG A 402 -12.07 15.40 -11.41
CA ARG A 402 -13.39 14.80 -11.72
C ARG A 402 -14.57 15.39 -10.92
N VAL A 403 -14.50 16.66 -10.52
CA VAL A 403 -15.51 17.27 -9.64
C VAL A 403 -16.94 17.18 -10.22
N TRP A 404 -17.08 17.27 -11.55
CA TRP A 404 -18.37 17.10 -12.22
C TRP A 404 -19.01 15.72 -11.94
N CYS A 405 -18.22 14.66 -11.79
CA CYS A 405 -18.73 13.34 -11.45
C CYS A 405 -19.38 13.28 -10.06
N ALA A 406 -19.13 14.26 -9.17
CA ALA A 406 -19.83 14.40 -7.90
C ALA A 406 -21.28 14.89 -8.09
N VAL A 407 -21.50 15.76 -9.08
CA VAL A 407 -22.78 16.45 -9.36
C VAL A 407 -23.45 16.01 -10.67
N CYS A 408 -23.02 14.88 -11.21
CA CYS A 408 -23.44 14.38 -12.52
C CYS A 408 -24.90 13.91 -12.52
N PRO A 409 -25.76 14.40 -13.45
CA PRO A 409 -27.17 14.02 -13.51
C PRO A 409 -27.38 12.54 -13.78
N PHE A 410 -26.60 11.93 -14.69
CA PHE A 410 -26.76 10.54 -15.12
C PHE A 410 -26.73 9.55 -13.94
N MET A 411 -25.82 9.78 -12.99
CA MET A 411 -25.62 8.86 -11.87
C MET A 411 -26.63 9.07 -10.73
N ILE A 412 -27.27 10.23 -10.65
CA ILE A 412 -28.28 10.48 -9.61
C ILE A 412 -29.54 9.67 -9.89
N TYR A 413 -29.98 9.60 -11.16
CA TYR A 413 -31.07 8.71 -11.56
C TYR A 413 -30.75 7.24 -11.27
N GLY A 414 -29.51 6.80 -11.53
CA GLY A 414 -29.06 5.46 -11.15
C GLY A 414 -29.11 5.21 -9.63
N GLU A 415 -28.72 6.19 -8.82
CA GLU A 415 -28.83 6.08 -7.36
C GLU A 415 -30.28 6.02 -6.87
N ILE A 416 -31.19 6.83 -7.42
CA ILE A 416 -32.62 6.79 -7.11
C ILE A 416 -33.18 5.39 -7.40
N VAL A 417 -32.87 4.84 -8.59
CA VAL A 417 -33.27 3.49 -9.00
C VAL A 417 -32.72 2.43 -8.05
N GLN A 418 -31.44 2.53 -7.68
CA GLN A 418 -30.80 1.58 -6.78
C GLN A 418 -31.41 1.63 -5.37
N ARG A 419 -31.59 2.82 -4.81
CA ARG A 419 -32.22 3.03 -3.49
C ARG A 419 -33.64 2.44 -3.47
N TRP A 420 -34.43 2.70 -4.51
CA TRP A 420 -35.77 2.14 -4.65
C TRP A 420 -35.76 0.60 -4.73
N ARG A 421 -34.86 0.01 -5.52
CA ARG A 421 -34.74 -1.45 -5.65
C ARG A 421 -34.32 -2.11 -4.34
N VAL A 422 -33.34 -1.53 -3.64
CA VAL A 422 -32.88 -2.02 -2.32
C VAL A 422 -33.97 -1.88 -1.27
N SER A 423 -34.75 -0.80 -1.29
CA SER A 423 -35.90 -0.64 -0.36
C SER A 423 -36.98 -1.72 -0.53
N ARG A 424 -37.00 -2.42 -1.67
CA ARG A 424 -37.88 -3.57 -1.92
C ARG A 424 -37.24 -4.92 -1.57
N GLY A 425 -36.11 -4.92 -0.86
CA GLY A 425 -35.43 -6.12 -0.37
C GLY A 425 -34.58 -6.85 -1.41
N ALA A 426 -34.33 -6.25 -2.58
CA ALA A 426 -33.52 -6.89 -3.61
C ALA A 426 -32.03 -6.87 -3.26
N GLN A 427 -31.35 -7.99 -3.49
CA GLN A 427 -29.89 -8.09 -3.38
C GLN A 427 -29.24 -7.59 -4.67
N LEU A 428 -28.18 -6.80 -4.54
CA LEU A 428 -27.37 -6.28 -5.66
C LEU A 428 -26.18 -7.20 -5.91
N LEU A 429 -25.83 -7.38 -7.17
CA LEU A 429 -24.67 -8.16 -7.57
C LEU A 429 -23.39 -7.38 -7.30
N LYS A 430 -22.35 -8.07 -6.84
CA LYS A 430 -21.00 -7.50 -6.78
C LYS A 430 -20.38 -7.50 -8.18
N TRP A 431 -19.68 -6.44 -8.50
CA TRP A 431 -19.09 -6.28 -9.82
C TRP A 431 -17.75 -7.04 -9.93
N PRO A 432 -17.48 -7.83 -11.00
CA PRO A 432 -16.22 -8.57 -11.16
C PRO A 432 -15.06 -7.63 -11.53
N ARG A 433 -14.35 -7.12 -10.51
CA ARG A 433 -13.31 -6.09 -10.67
C ARG A 433 -12.17 -6.49 -11.60
N GLU A 434 -11.63 -7.70 -11.44
CA GLU A 434 -10.48 -8.17 -12.21
C GLU A 434 -10.72 -8.14 -13.73
N GLN A 435 -11.92 -8.53 -14.16
CA GLN A 435 -12.27 -8.52 -15.58
C GLN A 435 -12.44 -7.09 -16.11
N LEU A 436 -13.03 -6.18 -15.33
CA LEU A 436 -13.27 -4.81 -15.79
C LEU A 436 -12.07 -3.87 -15.69
N ASP A 437 -11.12 -4.13 -14.80
CA ASP A 437 -9.84 -3.42 -14.83
C ASP A 437 -9.11 -3.70 -16.16
N HIS A 438 -9.33 -4.86 -16.78
CA HIS A 438 -8.79 -5.22 -18.09
C HIS A 438 -9.64 -4.72 -19.26
N TRP A 439 -10.94 -5.06 -19.29
CA TRP A 439 -11.83 -4.80 -20.43
C TRP A 439 -12.54 -3.44 -20.39
N GLY A 440 -12.77 -2.88 -19.20
CA GLY A 440 -13.49 -1.61 -19.03
C GLY A 440 -12.90 -0.46 -19.83
N PRO A 441 -11.58 -0.20 -19.76
CA PRO A 441 -10.94 0.84 -20.57
C PRO A 441 -11.12 0.66 -22.10
N TRP A 442 -11.11 -0.58 -22.60
CA TRP A 442 -11.34 -0.86 -24.02
C TRP A 442 -12.80 -0.68 -24.43
N PHE A 443 -13.73 -1.07 -23.56
CA PHE A 443 -15.16 -0.79 -23.77
C PHE A 443 -15.41 0.71 -23.85
N LEU A 444 -14.81 1.50 -22.94
CA LEU A 444 -14.89 2.96 -22.95
C LEU A 444 -14.35 3.56 -24.25
N PHE A 445 -13.19 3.08 -24.71
CA PHE A 445 -12.61 3.53 -25.97
C PHE A 445 -13.58 3.33 -27.15
N TRP A 446 -14.10 2.12 -27.34
CA TRP A 446 -15.02 1.83 -28.44
C TRP A 446 -16.37 2.54 -28.31
N LEU A 447 -16.88 2.69 -27.08
CA LEU A 447 -18.09 3.47 -26.85
C LEU A 447 -17.90 4.94 -27.22
N PHE A 448 -16.73 5.53 -26.89
CA PHE A 448 -16.42 6.91 -27.28
C PHE A 448 -16.27 7.03 -28.80
N VAL A 449 -15.67 6.03 -29.48
CA VAL A 449 -15.56 6.00 -30.95
C VAL A 449 -16.95 6.01 -31.58
N ALA A 450 -17.86 5.16 -31.08
CA ALA A 450 -19.22 5.11 -31.58
C ALA A 450 -19.97 6.44 -31.36
N ILE A 451 -19.71 7.15 -30.25
CA ILE A 451 -20.32 8.45 -29.98
C ILE A 451 -19.77 9.52 -30.93
N LEU A 452 -18.46 9.62 -31.13
CA LEU A 452 -17.87 10.63 -32.04
C LEU A 452 -18.22 10.38 -33.50
N VAL A 453 -18.30 9.12 -33.93
CA VAL A 453 -18.79 8.80 -35.28
C VAL A 453 -20.28 9.14 -35.43
N TRP A 454 -21.08 8.93 -34.39
CA TRP A 454 -22.48 9.37 -34.41
C TRP A 454 -22.56 10.91 -34.43
N GLU A 455 -21.73 11.58 -33.64
CA GLU A 455 -21.66 13.04 -33.57
C GLU A 455 -21.46 13.66 -34.94
N GLU A 456 -20.47 13.18 -35.68
CA GLU A 456 -20.10 13.71 -36.99
C GLU A 456 -21.10 13.32 -38.09
N VAL A 457 -21.44 12.03 -38.23
CA VAL A 457 -22.22 11.52 -39.38
C VAL A 457 -23.69 11.98 -39.36
N TRP A 458 -24.22 12.34 -38.19
CA TRP A 458 -25.62 12.79 -38.04
C TRP A 458 -25.76 14.21 -37.50
N ASP A 459 -24.66 14.97 -37.43
CA ASP A 459 -24.67 16.36 -36.95
C ASP A 459 -25.39 16.50 -35.59
N LEU A 460 -24.95 15.66 -34.65
CA LEU A 460 -25.61 15.51 -33.35
C LEU A 460 -25.67 16.81 -32.51
N PRO A 461 -24.64 17.69 -32.52
CA PRO A 461 -24.66 18.95 -31.78
C PRO A 461 -25.76 19.93 -32.23
N ASP A 462 -26.21 19.82 -33.48
CA ASP A 462 -27.14 20.77 -34.09
C ASP A 462 -28.59 20.28 -34.11
N VAL A 463 -28.83 19.00 -33.77
CA VAL A 463 -30.17 18.38 -33.72
C VAL A 463 -30.59 18.03 -32.29
N ALA A 464 -31.59 18.74 -31.76
CA ALA A 464 -32.01 18.63 -30.36
C ALA A 464 -32.52 17.24 -29.96
N ALA A 465 -33.29 16.57 -30.83
CA ALA A 465 -33.78 15.22 -30.58
C ALA A 465 -32.65 14.19 -30.48
N LEU A 466 -31.62 14.27 -31.34
CA LEU A 466 -30.48 13.35 -31.31
C LEU A 466 -29.65 13.53 -30.05
N SER A 467 -29.34 14.79 -29.70
CA SER A 467 -28.71 15.14 -28.43
C SER A 467 -29.50 14.63 -27.22
N SER A 468 -30.83 14.73 -27.25
CA SER A 468 -31.69 14.18 -26.18
C SER A 468 -31.59 12.66 -26.05
N TRP A 469 -31.61 11.95 -27.18
CA TRP A 469 -31.45 10.49 -27.19
C TRP A 469 -30.09 10.06 -26.64
N LEU A 470 -29.01 10.76 -26.98
CA LEU A 470 -27.69 10.51 -26.41
C LEU A 470 -27.72 10.64 -24.88
N LEU A 471 -28.28 11.73 -24.35
CA LEU A 471 -28.40 11.95 -22.90
C LEU A 471 -29.25 10.86 -22.22
N LEU A 472 -30.36 10.46 -22.83
CA LEU A 472 -31.22 9.39 -22.32
C LEU A 472 -30.54 8.02 -22.38
N LEU A 473 -29.79 7.70 -23.43
CA LEU A 473 -29.07 6.43 -23.55
C LEU A 473 -27.97 6.31 -22.49
N ILE A 474 -27.20 7.38 -22.25
CA ILE A 474 -26.19 7.42 -21.19
C ILE A 474 -26.86 7.29 -19.81
N THR A 475 -27.99 7.98 -19.60
CA THR A 475 -28.78 7.88 -18.35
C THR A 475 -29.31 6.46 -18.15
N ALA A 476 -29.86 5.84 -19.19
CA ALA A 476 -30.37 4.48 -19.17
C ALA A 476 -29.25 3.48 -18.83
N GLY A 477 -28.05 3.64 -19.42
CA GLY A 477 -26.87 2.83 -19.07
C GLY A 477 -26.51 2.94 -17.58
N ALA A 478 -26.52 4.15 -17.02
CA ALA A 478 -26.28 4.37 -15.60
C ALA A 478 -27.38 3.75 -14.70
N MET A 479 -28.65 3.87 -15.09
CA MET A 479 -29.78 3.27 -14.38
C MET A 479 -29.73 1.73 -14.41
N ILE A 480 -29.47 1.14 -15.58
CA ILE A 480 -29.32 -0.31 -15.76
C ILE A 480 -28.15 -0.82 -14.91
N GLY A 481 -26.99 -0.16 -14.96
CA GLY A 481 -25.85 -0.54 -14.12
C GLY A 481 -26.17 -0.52 -12.63
N SER A 482 -26.92 0.50 -12.19
CA SER A 482 -27.31 0.67 -10.77
C SER A 482 -28.45 -0.24 -10.34
N TRP A 483 -29.24 -0.74 -11.30
CA TRP A 483 -30.29 -1.75 -11.07
C TRP A 483 -29.68 -3.10 -10.70
N PHE A 484 -28.65 -3.55 -11.42
CA PHE A 484 -28.10 -4.89 -11.22
C PHE A 484 -27.00 -4.92 -10.17
N PHE A 485 -26.15 -3.90 -10.11
CA PHE A 485 -24.90 -3.94 -9.35
C PHE A 485 -24.87 -2.93 -8.22
N GLU A 486 -24.03 -3.19 -7.21
CA GLU A 486 -23.82 -2.29 -6.08
C GLU A 486 -22.91 -1.08 -6.40
N ARG A 487 -23.25 0.07 -5.80
CA ARG A 487 -22.54 1.36 -5.89
C ARG A 487 -22.43 1.96 -7.31
N ARG A 488 -21.75 3.11 -7.44
CA ARG A 488 -21.62 3.93 -8.66
C ARG A 488 -20.50 3.46 -9.60
N ILE A 489 -20.40 2.15 -9.84
CA ILE A 489 -19.28 1.56 -10.62
C ILE A 489 -19.31 1.99 -12.09
N TRP A 490 -20.50 2.26 -12.66
CA TRP A 490 -20.67 2.84 -14.00
C TRP A 490 -19.74 4.03 -14.25
N CYS A 491 -19.63 4.95 -13.27
CA CYS A 491 -18.81 6.14 -13.37
C CYS A 491 -17.31 5.86 -13.54
N ARG A 492 -16.84 4.67 -13.16
CA ARG A 492 -15.41 4.31 -13.22
C ARG A 492 -15.04 3.51 -14.45
N TYR A 493 -15.89 2.59 -14.90
CA TYR A 493 -15.52 1.60 -15.92
C TYR A 493 -16.34 1.64 -17.20
N LEU A 494 -17.50 2.29 -17.22
CA LEU A 494 -18.45 2.21 -18.35
C LEU A 494 -18.91 3.57 -18.87
N CYS A 495 -18.80 4.63 -18.06
CA CYS A 495 -19.15 5.98 -18.47
C CYS A 495 -18.07 6.60 -19.39
N PRO A 496 -18.38 6.94 -20.66
CA PRO A 496 -17.41 7.50 -21.60
C PRO A 496 -16.84 8.84 -21.10
N ILE A 497 -17.73 9.74 -20.67
CA ILE A 497 -17.36 11.03 -20.05
C ILE A 497 -16.54 10.79 -18.77
N GLY A 498 -16.88 9.76 -17.99
CA GLY A 498 -16.14 9.39 -16.78
C GLY A 498 -14.69 8.94 -17.08
N GLY A 499 -14.49 8.22 -18.19
CA GLY A 499 -13.19 7.79 -18.68
C GLY A 499 -12.32 8.97 -19.10
N MET A 500 -12.87 9.84 -19.96
CA MET A 500 -12.22 11.09 -20.39
C MET A 500 -11.87 11.99 -19.20
N ASN A 501 -12.83 12.25 -18.31
CA ASN A 501 -12.60 13.09 -17.13
C ASN A 501 -11.56 12.48 -16.20
N GLY A 502 -11.53 11.14 -16.10
CA GLY A 502 -10.50 10.42 -15.35
C GLY A 502 -9.11 10.58 -15.94
N LEU A 503 -8.98 10.60 -17.27
CA LEU A 503 -7.73 10.83 -17.98
C LEU A 503 -7.20 12.25 -17.70
N PHE A 504 -8.01 13.29 -17.93
CA PHE A 504 -7.61 14.68 -17.67
C PHE A 504 -7.43 15.00 -16.19
N ALA A 505 -8.13 14.32 -15.28
CA ALA A 505 -7.93 14.48 -13.85
C ALA A 505 -6.51 14.12 -13.39
N LYS A 506 -5.71 13.39 -14.19
CA LYS A 506 -4.28 13.17 -13.89
C LYS A 506 -3.47 14.48 -13.95
N LEU A 507 -3.92 15.48 -14.72
CA LEU A 507 -3.32 16.82 -14.78
C LEU A 507 -3.74 17.72 -13.61
N SER A 508 -4.78 17.34 -12.84
CA SER A 508 -5.40 18.24 -11.86
C SER A 508 -4.46 18.71 -10.73
N MET A 509 -4.61 19.98 -10.35
CA MET A 509 -3.91 20.65 -9.25
C MET A 509 -4.46 20.29 -7.87
N THR A 510 -5.67 19.75 -7.76
CA THR A 510 -6.25 19.35 -6.49
C THR A 510 -6.34 17.83 -6.37
N GLU A 511 -6.09 17.27 -5.19
CA GLU A 511 -6.22 15.84 -4.93
C GLU A 511 -6.84 15.57 -3.57
N LEU A 512 -7.57 14.46 -3.46
CA LEU A 512 -8.06 13.96 -2.19
C LEU A 512 -7.20 12.76 -1.77
N ARG A 513 -6.56 12.81 -0.60
CA ARG A 513 -5.70 11.73 -0.09
C ARG A 513 -5.91 11.54 1.41
N ALA A 514 -5.72 10.33 1.93
CA ALA A 514 -5.71 10.08 3.36
C ALA A 514 -4.29 10.02 3.92
N ARG A 515 -4.10 10.47 5.17
CA ARG A 515 -2.86 10.24 5.93
C ARG A 515 -2.78 8.76 6.30
N GLN A 516 -2.02 8.00 5.50
CA GLN A 516 -1.83 6.57 5.70
C GLN A 516 -1.36 6.24 7.13
N GLY A 517 -0.49 7.07 7.72
CA GLY A 517 -0.08 6.96 9.12
C GLY A 517 -1.27 6.90 10.08
N VAL A 518 -2.14 7.92 10.07
CA VAL A 518 -3.34 8.00 10.93
C VAL A 518 -4.32 6.86 10.65
N CYS A 519 -4.54 6.53 9.37
CA CYS A 519 -5.36 5.38 9.00
C CYS A 519 -4.80 4.06 9.55
N SER A 520 -3.48 3.89 9.55
CA SER A 520 -2.81 2.66 9.98
C SER A 520 -2.69 2.52 11.50
N SER A 521 -2.52 3.63 12.22
CA SER A 521 -2.27 3.65 13.67
C SER A 521 -3.53 3.79 14.52
N THR A 522 -4.55 4.49 14.00
CA THR A 522 -5.64 5.01 14.84
C THR A 522 -7.03 4.56 14.36
N CYS A 523 -7.22 4.34 13.06
CA CYS A 523 -8.54 4.01 12.51
C CYS A 523 -8.94 2.54 12.77
N SER A 524 -10.17 2.33 13.24
CA SER A 524 -10.76 0.99 13.44
C SER A 524 -12.09 0.77 12.71
N THR A 525 -12.77 1.84 12.26
CA THR A 525 -14.15 1.78 11.72
C THR A 525 -14.20 1.55 10.21
N TYR A 526 -13.30 2.18 9.45
CA TYR A 526 -13.26 2.13 7.97
C TYR A 526 -14.56 2.59 7.28
N SER A 527 -15.37 3.41 7.96
CA SER A 527 -16.64 3.94 7.44
C SER A 527 -16.46 4.68 6.10
N CYS A 528 -15.30 5.31 5.88
CA CYS A 528 -14.98 5.98 4.61
C CYS A 528 -15.00 5.07 3.37
N TYR A 529 -14.84 3.76 3.55
CA TYR A 529 -14.95 2.77 2.47
C TYR A 529 -16.23 1.95 2.60
N LYS A 530 -16.49 1.35 3.77
CA LYS A 530 -17.62 0.44 3.97
C LYS A 530 -18.97 1.14 4.08
N GLY A 531 -18.99 2.39 4.55
CA GLY A 531 -20.17 3.02 5.10
C GLY A 531 -20.40 2.56 6.54
N GLY A 532 -21.26 3.28 7.27
CA GLY A 532 -21.58 2.98 8.66
C GLY A 532 -22.26 4.15 9.38
N PRO A 533 -22.70 3.91 10.63
CA PRO A 533 -23.34 4.94 11.45
C PRO A 533 -22.34 6.05 11.81
N ALA A 534 -22.88 7.19 12.28
CA ALA A 534 -22.06 8.29 12.77
C ALA A 534 -21.16 7.85 13.93
N VAL A 535 -19.88 8.25 13.88
CA VAL A 535 -18.87 7.92 14.89
C VAL A 535 -18.19 9.22 15.38
N PRO A 536 -18.28 9.55 16.68
CA PRO A 536 -17.62 10.73 17.24
C PRO A 536 -16.08 10.70 17.06
N PRO A 537 -15.40 11.87 17.03
CA PRO A 537 -15.95 13.22 17.22
C PRO A 537 -16.51 13.88 15.95
N GLU A 538 -16.23 13.36 14.74
CA GLU A 538 -16.60 14.02 13.47
C GLU A 538 -17.26 13.14 12.41
N GLY A 539 -17.18 11.83 12.53
CA GLY A 539 -17.68 10.89 11.53
C GLY A 539 -19.20 10.94 11.46
N MET A 540 -19.72 11.26 10.28
CA MET A 540 -21.14 11.27 9.98
C MET A 540 -21.59 9.89 9.50
N GLU A 541 -22.91 9.67 9.50
CA GLU A 541 -23.50 8.50 8.84
C GLU A 541 -23.26 8.61 7.33
N THR A 542 -22.76 7.53 6.74
CA THR A 542 -22.37 7.50 5.32
C THR A 542 -22.56 6.12 4.72
N LEU A 543 -22.77 6.06 3.40
CA LEU A 543 -22.79 4.79 2.64
C LEU A 543 -21.38 4.33 2.23
N GLY A 544 -20.35 5.11 2.57
CA GLY A 544 -18.96 4.88 2.20
C GLY A 544 -18.66 5.28 0.77
N CYS A 545 -17.42 5.07 0.31
CA CYS A 545 -16.99 5.53 -1.01
C CYS A 545 -17.85 4.94 -2.16
N PRO A 546 -18.51 5.77 -2.99
CA PRO A 546 -19.45 5.28 -3.99
C PRO A 546 -18.78 4.61 -5.20
N VAL A 547 -17.47 4.75 -5.38
CA VAL A 547 -16.72 4.18 -6.53
C VAL A 547 -15.70 3.13 -6.11
N TYR A 548 -15.86 2.56 -4.90
CA TYR A 548 -14.98 1.53 -4.34
C TYR A 548 -13.50 1.94 -4.17
N SER A 549 -13.23 3.24 -4.06
CA SER A 549 -11.87 3.75 -3.84
C SER A 549 -11.62 3.98 -2.36
N HIS A 550 -10.76 3.17 -1.73
CA HIS A 550 -10.33 3.43 -0.36
C HIS A 550 -9.38 4.64 -0.32
N PRO A 551 -9.68 5.73 0.41
CA PRO A 551 -8.87 6.96 0.37
C PRO A 551 -7.39 6.79 0.73
N ALA A 552 -7.06 5.82 1.59
CA ALA A 552 -5.67 5.51 1.94
C ALA A 552 -4.88 4.79 0.83
N GLN A 553 -5.56 4.19 -0.15
CA GLN A 553 -4.97 3.48 -1.29
C GLN A 553 -5.13 4.25 -2.60
N LEU A 554 -5.83 5.37 -2.57
CA LEU A 554 -6.06 6.21 -3.74
C LEU A 554 -4.72 6.80 -4.21
N ALA A 555 -4.19 6.22 -5.29
CA ALA A 555 -2.90 6.60 -5.86
C ALA A 555 -3.03 7.65 -6.98
N SER A 556 -4.19 7.69 -7.64
CA SER A 556 -4.46 8.51 -8.82
C SER A 556 -5.79 9.25 -8.66
N ASN A 557 -5.86 10.48 -9.15
CA ASN A 557 -7.11 11.23 -9.20
C ASN A 557 -8.13 10.66 -10.18
N ARG A 558 -7.69 9.81 -11.11
CA ARG A 558 -8.58 9.07 -12.02
C ARG A 558 -9.68 8.31 -11.28
N ASP A 559 -9.35 7.72 -10.13
CA ASP A 559 -10.25 6.82 -9.41
C ASP A 559 -11.10 7.54 -8.33
N CYS A 560 -11.05 8.87 -8.26
CA CYS A 560 -11.79 9.67 -7.29
C CYS A 560 -12.77 10.61 -7.98
N VAL A 561 -14.06 10.55 -7.61
CA VAL A 561 -15.12 11.44 -8.14
C VAL A 561 -15.36 12.67 -7.25
N LEU A 562 -14.53 12.92 -6.23
CA LEU A 562 -14.59 14.11 -5.36
C LEU A 562 -15.94 14.37 -4.67
N CYS A 563 -16.73 13.32 -4.41
CA CYS A 563 -17.98 13.39 -3.65
C CYS A 563 -17.81 13.72 -2.16
N MET A 564 -16.57 13.71 -1.63
CA MET A 564 -16.25 13.98 -0.22
C MET A 564 -16.89 13.04 0.82
N GLU A 565 -17.53 11.95 0.41
CA GLU A 565 -18.15 10.99 1.35
C GLU A 565 -17.14 10.43 2.35
N CYS A 566 -15.92 10.16 1.91
CA CYS A 566 -14.85 9.73 2.80
C CYS A 566 -14.41 10.79 3.81
N LEU A 567 -14.50 12.08 3.47
CA LEU A 567 -14.23 13.19 4.39
C LEU A 567 -15.31 13.26 5.48
N LYS A 568 -16.58 13.10 5.10
CA LYS A 568 -17.72 13.07 6.03
C LYS A 568 -17.68 11.84 6.95
N ALA A 569 -17.27 10.70 6.43
CA ALA A 569 -17.21 9.44 7.17
C ALA A 569 -16.05 9.33 8.18
N CYS A 570 -15.00 10.14 8.06
CA CYS A 570 -13.76 9.93 8.81
C CYS A 570 -13.82 10.56 10.23
N PRO A 571 -13.75 9.77 11.32
CA PRO A 571 -13.76 10.33 12.67
C PRO A 571 -12.39 10.92 13.09
N HIS A 572 -11.31 10.55 12.40
CA HIS A 572 -9.93 10.87 12.81
C HIS A 572 -9.27 11.99 12.00
N ARG A 573 -10.03 12.75 11.20
CA ARG A 573 -9.51 13.84 10.34
C ARG A 573 -8.34 13.41 9.45
N SER A 574 -8.35 12.18 8.96
CA SER A 574 -7.25 11.64 8.13
C SER A 574 -7.31 12.10 6.68
N ILE A 575 -8.50 12.44 6.17
CA ILE A 575 -8.70 12.88 4.79
C ILE A 575 -8.22 14.32 4.62
N GLU A 576 -7.45 14.55 3.56
CA GLU A 576 -6.91 15.84 3.17
C GLU A 576 -7.28 16.15 1.72
N PHE A 577 -7.73 17.38 1.48
CA PHE A 577 -7.91 17.92 0.15
C PHE A 577 -6.71 18.82 -0.13
N ARG A 578 -5.76 18.34 -0.92
CA ARG A 578 -4.43 18.95 -1.10
C ARG A 578 -4.35 19.63 -2.47
N LEU A 579 -3.80 20.83 -2.52
CA LEU A 579 -3.26 21.45 -3.72
C LEU A 579 -1.87 20.86 -3.99
N ARG A 580 -1.56 20.56 -5.26
CA ARG A 580 -0.33 19.96 -5.77
C ARG A 580 0.04 20.60 -7.11
N LEU A 581 1.27 20.37 -7.55
CA LEU A 581 1.67 20.70 -8.92
C LEU A 581 0.83 19.92 -9.94
N PRO A 582 0.46 20.52 -11.09
CA PRO A 582 -0.22 19.82 -12.18
C PRO A 582 0.57 18.58 -12.64
N GLY A 583 -0.14 17.52 -13.00
CA GLY A 583 0.47 16.33 -13.63
C GLY A 583 1.35 15.45 -12.73
N VAL A 584 1.45 15.71 -11.42
CA VAL A 584 2.32 14.95 -10.50
C VAL A 584 2.04 13.44 -10.51
N ASP A 585 0.77 13.04 -10.67
CA ASP A 585 0.37 11.63 -10.75
C ASP A 585 1.12 10.88 -11.88
N LEU A 586 1.45 11.57 -12.99
CA LEU A 586 2.05 10.97 -14.17
C LEU A 586 3.51 10.55 -13.99
N TRP A 587 4.26 11.21 -13.10
CA TRP A 587 5.69 10.90 -12.89
C TRP A 587 6.02 10.35 -11.49
N THR A 588 5.07 10.28 -10.54
CA THR A 588 5.31 9.70 -9.21
C THR A 588 4.62 8.36 -8.95
N THR A 589 3.37 8.22 -9.38
CA THR A 589 2.47 7.12 -8.96
C THR A 589 1.77 6.46 -10.15
N HIS A 590 2.21 6.79 -11.37
CA HIS A 590 1.55 6.40 -12.61
C HIS A 590 1.64 4.90 -12.87
N LYS A 591 0.50 4.34 -13.32
CA LYS A 591 0.44 3.03 -13.95
C LYS A 591 -0.07 3.26 -15.37
N PRO A 592 0.72 2.95 -16.41
CA PRO A 592 0.32 3.15 -17.78
C PRO A 592 -0.72 2.11 -18.20
N LEU A 593 -1.79 2.56 -18.86
CA LEU A 593 -2.78 1.70 -19.53
C LEU A 593 -2.80 2.01 -21.03
N THR A 594 -2.75 0.97 -21.87
CA THR A 594 -2.75 1.10 -23.33
C THR A 594 -4.04 1.71 -23.85
N ALA A 595 -5.20 1.26 -23.36
CA ALA A 595 -6.49 1.80 -23.78
C ALA A 595 -6.65 3.30 -23.47
N GLU A 596 -6.05 3.80 -22.39
CA GLU A 596 -6.07 5.23 -22.06
C GLU A 596 -5.22 6.06 -23.02
N VAL A 597 -4.11 5.51 -23.52
CA VAL A 597 -3.28 6.17 -24.54
C VAL A 597 -4.04 6.25 -25.87
N TRP A 598 -4.71 5.18 -26.27
CA TRP A 598 -5.56 5.19 -27.46
C TRP A 598 -6.74 6.15 -27.30
N LEU A 599 -7.40 6.17 -26.15
CA LEU A 599 -8.45 7.16 -25.86
C LEU A 599 -7.92 8.59 -25.95
N MET A 600 -6.75 8.87 -25.39
CA MET A 600 -6.12 10.19 -25.45
C MET A 600 -5.86 10.65 -26.90
N PHE A 601 -5.25 9.79 -27.73
CA PHE A 601 -5.00 10.14 -29.13
C PHE A 601 -6.27 10.19 -29.98
N MET A 602 -7.28 9.41 -29.61
CA MET A 602 -8.58 9.46 -30.26
C MET A 602 -9.33 10.75 -29.97
N LEU A 603 -9.22 11.30 -28.75
CA LEU A 603 -9.75 12.64 -28.44
C LEU A 603 -9.04 13.73 -29.25
N LEU A 604 -7.73 13.58 -29.50
CA LEU A 604 -7.00 14.45 -30.42
C LEU A 604 -7.50 14.28 -31.86
N GLY A 605 -7.76 13.04 -32.28
CA GLY A 605 -8.34 12.71 -33.59
C GLY A 605 -9.73 13.31 -33.80
N GLY A 606 -10.51 13.53 -32.72
CA GLY A 606 -11.80 14.21 -32.78
C GLY A 606 -11.71 15.65 -33.29
N ILE A 607 -10.60 16.36 -33.04
CA ILE A 607 -10.39 17.71 -33.56
C ILE A 607 -10.20 17.65 -35.08
N PHE A 608 -9.31 16.77 -35.55
CA PHE A 608 -9.10 16.54 -36.98
C PHE A 608 -10.35 16.00 -37.70
N LEU A 609 -11.25 15.33 -36.97
CA LEU A 609 -12.51 14.84 -37.51
C LEU A 609 -13.48 15.98 -37.83
N HIS A 610 -13.58 16.97 -36.94
CA HIS A 610 -14.47 18.12 -37.16
C HIS A 610 -13.98 19.02 -38.32
N ASP A 611 -12.67 19.06 -38.56
CA ASP A 611 -12.08 19.77 -39.70
C ASP A 611 -11.75 18.81 -40.87
N ALA A 612 -12.48 17.70 -41.01
CA ALA A 612 -12.15 16.64 -41.97
C ALA A 612 -12.16 17.13 -43.43
N ASP A 613 -13.06 18.05 -43.80
CA ASP A 613 -13.10 18.66 -45.13
C ASP A 613 -11.78 19.35 -45.47
N ASP A 614 -11.31 20.24 -44.59
CA ASP A 614 -10.06 20.98 -44.79
C ASP A 614 -8.85 20.06 -44.82
N VAL A 615 -8.82 19.04 -43.96
CA VAL A 615 -7.73 18.06 -43.94
C VAL A 615 -7.73 17.18 -45.21
N LEU A 616 -8.89 16.76 -45.71
CA LEU A 616 -8.97 16.01 -46.98
C LEU A 616 -8.50 16.86 -48.17
N VAL A 617 -8.87 18.13 -48.22
CA VAL A 617 -8.41 19.07 -49.24
C VAL A 617 -6.89 19.27 -49.17
N GLN A 618 -6.33 19.43 -47.96
CA GLN A 618 -4.87 19.52 -47.76
C GLN A 618 -4.13 18.26 -48.24
N LEU A 619 -4.74 17.08 -48.07
CA LEU A 619 -4.21 15.81 -48.56
C LEU A 619 -4.40 15.62 -50.08
N GLY A 620 -5.06 16.55 -50.77
CA GLY A 620 -5.36 16.48 -52.20
C GLY A 620 -6.47 15.48 -52.55
N LEU A 621 -7.33 15.13 -51.59
CA LEU A 621 -8.47 14.25 -51.74
C LEU A 621 -9.75 15.08 -51.93
N GLN A 622 -10.71 14.55 -52.69
CA GLN A 622 -12.02 15.20 -52.89
C GLN A 622 -12.96 14.83 -51.72
N PRO A 623 -13.39 15.77 -50.87
CA PRO A 623 -14.20 15.47 -49.69
C PRO A 623 -15.52 14.76 -50.01
N GLU A 624 -16.17 15.15 -51.11
CA GLU A 624 -17.45 14.58 -51.61
C GLU A 624 -17.42 13.04 -51.67
N LEU A 625 -16.31 12.45 -52.11
CA LEU A 625 -16.17 10.99 -52.24
C LEU A 625 -16.17 10.27 -50.89
N PHE A 626 -15.74 10.96 -49.83
CA PHE A 626 -15.52 10.37 -48.51
C PHE A 626 -16.61 10.73 -47.51
N LEU A 627 -17.28 11.89 -47.66
CA LEU A 627 -18.18 12.45 -46.63
C LEU A 627 -19.66 12.46 -47.04
N ASP A 628 -20.00 12.46 -48.35
CA ASP A 628 -21.40 12.54 -48.80
C ASP A 628 -22.20 11.25 -48.49
N ASP A 629 -21.57 10.09 -48.71
CA ASP A 629 -22.19 8.79 -48.49
C ASP A 629 -21.94 8.27 -47.06
N ARG A 630 -22.95 7.67 -46.44
CA ARG A 630 -22.89 7.29 -45.01
C ARG A 630 -21.80 6.27 -44.66
N LEU A 631 -21.60 5.25 -45.50
CA LEU A 631 -20.60 4.21 -45.24
C LEU A 631 -19.16 4.73 -45.38
N PRO A 632 -18.76 5.41 -46.47
CA PRO A 632 -17.44 6.01 -46.55
C PRO A 632 -17.24 7.09 -45.49
N HIS A 633 -18.28 7.85 -45.10
CA HIS A 633 -18.18 8.82 -44.01
C HIS A 633 -17.83 8.12 -42.70
N ILE A 634 -18.57 7.06 -42.30
CA ILE A 634 -18.26 6.28 -41.08
C ILE A 634 -16.83 5.73 -41.09
N ILE A 635 -16.36 5.19 -42.22
CA ILE A 635 -15.00 4.63 -42.35
C ILE A 635 -13.96 5.73 -42.22
N THR A 636 -14.19 6.87 -42.88
CA THR A 636 -13.32 8.04 -42.86
C THR A 636 -13.24 8.62 -41.45
N SER A 637 -14.38 8.78 -40.77
CA SER A 637 -14.41 9.25 -39.37
C SER A 637 -13.60 8.34 -38.45
N ALA A 638 -13.77 7.01 -38.58
CA ALA A 638 -12.99 6.05 -37.79
C ALA A 638 -11.47 6.13 -38.10
N ALA A 639 -11.09 6.43 -39.34
CA ALA A 639 -9.70 6.63 -39.73
C ALA A 639 -9.10 7.90 -39.11
N PHE A 640 -9.81 9.04 -39.16
CA PHE A 640 -9.41 10.29 -38.52
C PHE A 640 -9.22 10.13 -37.00
N LEU A 641 -10.14 9.44 -36.33
CA LEU A 641 -10.04 9.15 -34.90
C LEU A 641 -8.81 8.29 -34.54
N ALA A 642 -8.37 7.41 -35.43
CA ALA A 642 -7.20 6.55 -35.20
C ALA A 642 -5.86 7.22 -35.61
N ALA A 643 -5.89 8.18 -36.53
CA ALA A 643 -4.70 8.69 -37.21
C ALA A 643 -3.62 9.26 -36.28
N PRO A 644 -3.91 10.13 -35.29
CA PRO A 644 -2.87 10.68 -34.41
C PRO A 644 -2.18 9.61 -33.56
N GLY A 645 -2.94 8.59 -33.11
CA GLY A 645 -2.41 7.48 -32.32
C GLY A 645 -1.51 6.56 -33.12
N VAL A 646 -1.90 6.26 -34.36
CA VAL A 646 -1.09 5.47 -35.31
C VAL A 646 0.17 6.23 -35.68
N ALA A 647 0.08 7.53 -35.97
CA ALA A 647 1.23 8.38 -36.29
C ALA A 647 2.24 8.43 -35.13
N ALA A 648 1.78 8.66 -33.90
CA ALA A 648 2.64 8.69 -32.72
C ALA A 648 3.33 7.35 -32.44
N TRP A 649 2.60 6.25 -32.59
CA TRP A 649 3.18 4.92 -32.46
C TRP A 649 4.19 4.62 -33.57
N ALA A 650 3.87 4.94 -34.82
CA ALA A 650 4.74 4.70 -35.97
C ALA A 650 6.05 5.49 -35.87
N VAL A 651 6.00 6.76 -35.46
CA VAL A 651 7.18 7.59 -35.22
C VAL A 651 8.06 7.01 -34.11
N ASP A 652 7.47 6.56 -33.00
CA ASP A 652 8.22 5.90 -31.92
C ASP A 652 8.87 4.59 -32.37
N ALA A 653 8.11 3.76 -33.10
CA ALA A 653 8.57 2.48 -33.61
C ALA A 653 9.71 2.66 -34.62
N ALA A 654 9.54 3.56 -35.60
CA ALA A 654 10.57 3.87 -36.60
C ALA A 654 11.84 4.39 -35.93
N TRP A 655 11.73 5.31 -34.96
CA TRP A 655 12.88 5.82 -34.23
C TRP A 655 13.64 4.72 -33.48
N ARG A 656 12.91 3.82 -32.82
CA ARG A 656 13.53 2.72 -32.08
C ARG A 656 14.25 1.74 -33.00
N VAL A 657 13.67 1.44 -34.16
CA VAL A 657 14.26 0.54 -35.16
C VAL A 657 15.51 1.17 -35.80
N CYS A 658 15.48 2.47 -36.11
CA CYS A 658 16.62 3.15 -36.75
C CYS A 658 17.79 3.40 -35.80
N ARG A 659 17.54 3.60 -34.51
CA ARG A 659 18.57 4.07 -33.56
C ARG A 659 19.12 2.98 -32.63
N TYR A 660 18.40 1.89 -32.43
CA TYR A 660 18.84 0.79 -31.57
C TYR A 660 19.00 -0.49 -32.39
N PRO A 661 20.05 -1.28 -32.14
CA PRO A 661 20.21 -2.57 -32.83
C PRO A 661 18.99 -3.46 -32.58
N ALA A 662 18.68 -4.34 -33.55
CA ALA A 662 17.47 -5.16 -33.57
C ALA A 662 17.25 -5.95 -32.25
N SER A 663 18.33 -6.36 -31.59
CA SER A 663 18.36 -7.03 -30.29
C SER A 663 17.73 -6.24 -29.12
N LEU A 664 17.62 -4.91 -29.24
CA LEU A 664 17.04 -3.97 -28.28
C LEU A 664 15.71 -3.37 -28.77
N ALA A 665 15.48 -3.29 -30.09
CA ALA A 665 14.25 -2.78 -30.68
C ALA A 665 13.07 -3.80 -30.62
N LEU A 666 13.34 -5.09 -30.87
CA LEU A 666 12.32 -6.15 -30.95
C LEU A 666 11.52 -6.43 -29.65
N PRO A 667 12.08 -6.45 -28.43
CA PRO A 667 11.29 -6.71 -27.23
C PRO A 667 10.32 -5.57 -26.87
N THR A 668 10.40 -4.41 -27.52
CA THR A 668 9.47 -3.27 -27.38
C THR A 668 8.38 -3.20 -28.45
N LEU A 669 8.39 -4.11 -29.43
CA LEU A 669 7.38 -4.26 -30.48
C LEU A 669 6.32 -5.33 -30.14
N PRO A 670 5.42 -5.11 -29.16
CA PRO A 670 4.12 -5.77 -29.21
C PRO A 670 3.02 -4.71 -29.20
N ALA A 671 2.51 -4.34 -30.38
CA ALA A 671 1.33 -3.49 -30.46
C ALA A 671 0.49 -3.64 -31.74
N LEU A 672 0.63 -4.73 -32.51
CA LEU A 672 -0.31 -5.04 -33.59
C LEU A 672 -1.17 -6.28 -33.35
N LEU A 673 -1.00 -7.01 -32.23
CA LEU A 673 -1.88 -8.12 -31.88
C LEU A 673 -2.14 -8.20 -30.37
N PRO A 674 -3.12 -7.45 -29.83
CA PRO A 674 -3.71 -7.76 -28.52
C PRO A 674 -4.55 -9.05 -28.53
N ALA A 675 -4.70 -9.72 -29.69
CA ALA A 675 -5.63 -10.85 -29.85
C ALA A 675 -5.10 -12.21 -29.35
N LEU A 676 -3.80 -12.38 -29.06
CA LEU A 676 -3.26 -13.67 -28.62
C LEU A 676 -2.24 -13.48 -27.50
N GLY A 677 -2.64 -13.86 -26.28
CA GLY A 677 -1.89 -13.62 -25.05
C GLY A 677 -0.51 -14.28 -25.00
N GLY A 678 0.46 -13.58 -24.40
CA GLY A 678 1.76 -14.17 -24.07
C GLY A 678 2.86 -13.16 -23.77
N ALA A 679 2.84 -12.55 -22.57
CA ALA A 679 3.87 -11.58 -22.13
C ALA A 679 5.25 -12.21 -21.81
N GLY A 680 5.42 -13.54 -21.94
CA GLY A 680 6.65 -14.26 -21.56
C GLY A 680 7.59 -14.67 -22.71
N ALA A 681 7.14 -14.63 -23.96
CA ALA A 681 7.89 -15.21 -25.09
C ALA A 681 8.98 -14.28 -25.67
N GLY A 682 8.78 -12.96 -25.61
CA GLY A 682 9.66 -11.99 -26.26
C GLY A 682 11.07 -11.90 -25.66
N ALA A 683 11.20 -12.03 -24.33
CA ALA A 683 12.51 -11.97 -23.66
C ALA A 683 13.37 -13.22 -23.92
N ALA A 684 12.74 -14.40 -24.01
CA ALA A 684 13.42 -15.65 -24.32
C ALA A 684 13.82 -15.74 -25.80
N ALA A 685 12.95 -15.27 -26.72
CA ALA A 685 13.27 -15.17 -28.14
C ALA A 685 14.41 -14.18 -28.41
N ALA A 686 14.41 -13.02 -27.77
CA ALA A 686 15.48 -12.03 -27.90
C ALA A 686 16.83 -12.53 -27.35
N ALA A 687 16.83 -13.36 -26.30
CA ALA A 687 18.04 -14.00 -25.79
C ALA A 687 18.57 -15.12 -26.72
N ALA A 688 17.68 -15.88 -27.36
CA ALA A 688 18.02 -16.91 -28.33
C ALA A 688 18.65 -16.31 -29.60
N VAL A 689 18.02 -15.29 -30.18
CA VAL A 689 18.54 -14.55 -31.36
C VAL A 689 19.92 -13.95 -31.07
N ARG A 690 20.13 -13.41 -29.86
CA ARG A 690 21.43 -12.83 -29.43
C ARG A 690 22.57 -13.84 -29.39
N SER A 691 22.27 -15.12 -29.11
CA SER A 691 23.26 -16.20 -29.11
C SER A 691 23.59 -16.70 -30.52
N GLU A 692 22.58 -16.74 -31.40
CA GLU A 692 22.75 -17.17 -32.79
C GLU A 692 23.46 -16.12 -33.65
N GLU A 693 23.16 -14.84 -33.48
CA GLU A 693 23.75 -13.75 -34.27
C GLU A 693 25.25 -13.58 -34.00
N LYS A 694 25.67 -13.64 -32.73
CA LYS A 694 27.10 -13.63 -32.35
C LYS A 694 27.83 -14.89 -32.86
N ALA A 695 27.16 -16.04 -32.85
CA ALA A 695 27.72 -17.28 -33.38
C ALA A 695 27.81 -17.27 -34.92
N ALA A 696 26.85 -16.66 -35.62
CA ALA A 696 26.83 -16.52 -37.07
C ALA A 696 27.90 -15.53 -37.56
N GLN A 697 28.08 -14.40 -36.89
CA GLN A 697 29.15 -13.43 -37.20
C GLN A 697 30.54 -14.04 -36.99
N ALA A 698 30.77 -14.75 -35.88
CA ALA A 698 32.02 -15.45 -35.62
C ALA A 698 32.30 -16.54 -36.69
N ARG A 699 31.26 -17.26 -37.15
CA ARG A 699 31.37 -18.23 -38.24
C ARG A 699 31.66 -17.58 -39.59
N ALA A 700 31.06 -16.43 -39.90
CA ALA A 700 31.31 -15.71 -41.15
C ALA A 700 32.76 -15.17 -41.22
N ILE A 701 33.27 -14.58 -40.13
CA ILE A 701 34.67 -14.14 -40.03
C ILE A 701 35.61 -15.34 -40.14
N ALA A 702 35.30 -16.45 -39.47
CA ALA A 702 36.10 -17.67 -39.55
C ALA A 702 36.09 -18.27 -40.97
N LEU A 703 34.96 -18.26 -41.68
CA LEU A 703 34.86 -18.75 -43.06
C LEU A 703 35.60 -17.86 -44.06
N LEU A 704 35.54 -16.53 -43.90
CA LEU A 704 36.28 -15.59 -44.73
C LEU A 704 37.80 -15.73 -44.54
N ARG A 705 38.25 -15.95 -43.29
CA ARG A 705 39.68 -16.18 -42.98
C ARG A 705 40.17 -17.60 -43.28
N ALA A 706 39.29 -18.60 -43.26
CA ALA A 706 39.61 -19.99 -43.54
C ALA A 706 39.48 -20.38 -45.02
N ALA A 707 39.10 -19.44 -45.90
CA ALA A 707 39.11 -19.67 -47.34
C ALA A 707 40.52 -20.14 -47.76
N PRO A 708 40.65 -21.30 -48.45
CA PRO A 708 41.95 -21.92 -48.66
C PRO A 708 42.85 -21.02 -49.49
N ALA A 709 44.01 -20.64 -48.92
CA ALA A 709 45.02 -19.78 -49.53
C ALA A 709 45.59 -20.33 -50.87
N ALA A 710 45.22 -21.53 -51.29
CA ALA A 710 45.87 -22.26 -52.37
C ALA A 710 45.53 -21.76 -53.80
N ASN A 711 44.52 -20.91 -54.02
CA ASN A 711 44.10 -20.50 -55.38
C ASN A 711 43.55 -19.05 -55.53
N LEU A 712 43.78 -18.17 -54.56
CA LEU A 712 43.32 -16.78 -54.61
C LEU A 712 44.46 -15.84 -55.03
N ASP A 713 44.23 -15.02 -56.06
CA ASP A 713 45.18 -13.98 -56.48
C ASP A 713 45.32 -12.87 -55.43
N GLU A 714 46.38 -12.06 -55.48
CA GLU A 714 46.70 -11.04 -54.46
C GLU A 714 45.54 -10.05 -54.23
N GLN A 715 44.84 -9.67 -55.30
CA GLN A 715 43.64 -8.82 -55.23
C GLN A 715 42.46 -9.49 -54.52
N GLN A 716 42.29 -10.81 -54.66
CA GLN A 716 41.17 -11.53 -54.05
C GLN A 716 41.38 -11.76 -52.55
N ARG A 717 42.64 -11.95 -52.11
CA ARG A 717 42.99 -11.97 -50.69
C ARG A 717 42.77 -10.59 -50.05
N ALA A 718 43.21 -9.52 -50.72
CA ALA A 718 42.96 -8.16 -50.25
C ALA A 718 41.45 -7.84 -50.11
N ALA A 719 40.62 -8.32 -51.04
CA ALA A 719 39.17 -8.16 -50.96
C ALA A 719 38.53 -8.97 -49.81
N ALA A 720 38.99 -10.19 -49.56
CA ALA A 720 38.50 -11.02 -48.45
C ALA A 720 38.91 -10.44 -47.08
N ASP A 721 40.14 -9.95 -46.94
CA ASP A 721 40.62 -9.29 -45.73
C ASP A 721 39.92 -7.93 -45.50
N ALA A 722 39.65 -7.17 -46.57
CA ALA A 722 38.84 -5.96 -46.48
C ALA A 722 37.38 -6.24 -46.07
N ALA A 723 36.79 -7.33 -46.58
CA ALA A 723 35.44 -7.76 -46.18
C ALA A 723 35.41 -8.24 -44.72
N ALA A 724 36.41 -9.01 -44.27
CA ALA A 724 36.53 -9.42 -42.87
C ALA A 724 36.73 -8.22 -41.94
N GLY A 725 37.57 -7.25 -42.34
CA GLY A 725 37.78 -5.99 -41.61
C GLY A 725 36.52 -5.12 -41.56
N ALA A 726 35.73 -5.07 -42.62
CA ALA A 726 34.44 -4.37 -42.62
C ALA A 726 33.44 -5.02 -41.66
N VAL A 727 33.38 -6.35 -41.61
CA VAL A 727 32.53 -7.09 -40.65
C VAL A 727 32.99 -6.87 -39.20
N GLU A 728 34.31 -6.83 -38.95
CA GLU A 728 34.87 -6.50 -37.62
C GLU A 728 34.60 -5.06 -37.21
N ALA A 729 34.66 -4.09 -38.14
CA ALA A 729 34.32 -2.70 -37.89
C ALA A 729 32.84 -2.53 -37.51
N VAL A 730 31.93 -3.16 -38.25
CA VAL A 730 30.49 -3.16 -37.94
C VAL A 730 30.22 -3.81 -36.58
N ALA A 731 30.92 -4.91 -36.23
CA ALA A 731 30.81 -5.55 -34.93
C ALA A 731 31.34 -4.68 -33.78
N ALA A 732 32.44 -3.94 -34.02
CA ALA A 732 33.01 -3.01 -33.05
C ALA A 732 32.10 -1.79 -32.81
N ASP A 733 31.51 -1.22 -33.87
CA ASP A 733 30.53 -0.13 -33.76
C ASP A 733 29.27 -0.58 -33.00
N ALA A 734 28.77 -1.79 -33.27
CA ALA A 734 27.64 -2.37 -32.54
C ALA A 734 27.98 -2.60 -31.05
N ALA A 735 29.19 -3.06 -30.74
CA ALA A 735 29.64 -3.26 -29.36
C ALA A 735 29.86 -1.93 -28.62
N ALA A 736 30.35 -0.89 -29.32
CA ALA A 736 30.47 0.45 -28.77
C ALA A 736 29.10 1.06 -28.47
N ALA A 737 28.12 0.90 -29.37
CA ALA A 737 26.74 1.31 -29.16
C ALA A 737 26.06 0.56 -27.99
N GLU A 738 26.30 -0.75 -27.83
CA GLU A 738 25.83 -1.53 -26.66
C GLU A 738 26.47 -1.02 -25.35
N ALA A 739 27.76 -0.70 -25.36
CA ALA A 739 28.49 -0.20 -24.19
C ALA A 739 28.06 1.23 -23.79
N GLU A 740 27.71 2.08 -24.76
CA GLU A 740 27.13 3.40 -24.53
C GLU A 740 25.69 3.29 -23.99
N TYR A 741 24.87 2.40 -24.56
CA TYR A 741 23.52 2.12 -24.08
C TYR A 741 23.51 1.59 -22.63
N ALA A 742 24.47 0.75 -22.25
CA ALA A 742 24.60 0.23 -20.89
C ALA A 742 24.84 1.36 -19.84
N ARG A 743 25.27 2.55 -20.26
CA ARG A 743 25.46 3.72 -19.40
C ARG A 743 24.21 4.61 -19.27
N LEU A 744 23.22 4.44 -20.15
CA LEU A 744 21.99 5.23 -20.18
C LEU A 744 20.85 4.55 -19.39
N PRO A 745 19.95 5.31 -18.75
CA PRO A 745 18.76 4.74 -18.09
C PRO A 745 17.88 4.02 -19.11
N PRO A 746 17.22 2.88 -18.78
CA PRO A 746 16.52 2.03 -19.75
C PRO A 746 15.41 2.78 -20.52
N LEU A 747 15.22 2.44 -21.80
CA LEU A 747 14.15 2.98 -22.64
C LEU A 747 12.79 2.74 -22.00
N ARG A 748 12.04 3.82 -21.80
CA ARG A 748 10.65 3.75 -21.35
C ARG A 748 9.76 3.21 -22.49
N PRO A 749 8.76 2.36 -22.20
CA PRO A 749 7.83 1.89 -23.21
C PRO A 749 7.01 3.05 -23.78
N PHE A 750 6.61 2.96 -25.05
CA PHE A 750 5.79 4.00 -25.72
C PHE A 750 4.57 4.39 -24.90
N VAL A 751 3.86 3.41 -24.33
CA VAL A 751 2.65 3.64 -23.53
C VAL A 751 2.91 4.57 -22.33
N GLU A 752 4.11 4.54 -21.74
CA GLU A 752 4.47 5.43 -20.63
C GLU A 752 4.88 6.83 -21.14
N LEU A 753 5.57 6.90 -22.28
CA LEU A 753 5.97 8.17 -22.92
C LEU A 753 4.78 8.94 -23.53
N ALA A 754 3.77 8.23 -24.04
CA ALA A 754 2.61 8.81 -24.70
C ALA A 754 1.81 9.75 -23.79
N TYR A 755 1.84 9.56 -22.46
CA TYR A 755 1.23 10.51 -21.54
C TYR A 755 1.83 11.92 -21.59
N GLY A 756 3.01 12.08 -22.22
CA GLY A 756 3.60 13.37 -22.56
C GLY A 756 2.71 14.24 -23.46
N TYR A 757 1.85 13.64 -24.29
CA TYR A 757 0.91 14.35 -25.18
C TYR A 757 -0.35 14.85 -24.46
N LEU A 758 -0.63 14.37 -23.24
CA LEU A 758 -1.88 14.67 -22.56
C LEU A 758 -2.16 16.18 -22.36
N PRO A 759 -1.18 17.03 -22.01
CA PRO A 759 -1.38 18.48 -21.97
C PRO A 759 -1.74 19.09 -23.33
N LEU A 760 -1.09 18.65 -24.42
CA LEU A 760 -1.41 19.10 -25.77
C LEU A 760 -2.83 18.69 -26.19
N VAL A 761 -3.23 17.44 -25.92
CA VAL A 761 -4.61 17.00 -26.22
C VAL A 761 -5.62 17.84 -25.46
N TRP A 762 -5.39 18.10 -24.17
CA TRP A 762 -6.26 18.99 -23.39
C TRP A 762 -6.32 20.41 -23.97
N ALA A 763 -5.16 20.99 -24.30
CA ALA A 763 -5.07 22.34 -24.82
C ALA A 763 -5.70 22.48 -26.21
N GLY A 764 -5.49 21.50 -27.10
CA GLY A 764 -6.11 21.44 -28.42
C GLY A 764 -7.63 21.38 -28.33
N THR A 765 -8.16 20.46 -27.50
CA THR A 765 -9.61 20.36 -27.29
C THR A 765 -10.18 21.65 -26.70
N LEU A 766 -9.49 22.28 -25.74
CA LEU A 766 -9.96 23.56 -25.16
C LEU A 766 -9.92 24.71 -26.16
N ALA A 767 -8.85 24.80 -26.97
CA ALA A 767 -8.70 25.84 -27.99
C ALA A 767 -9.79 25.72 -29.06
N TYR A 768 -10.05 24.52 -29.56
CA TYR A 768 -11.12 24.25 -30.52
C TYR A 768 -12.48 24.74 -30.01
N TYR A 769 -12.80 24.51 -28.74
CA TYR A 769 -14.09 24.91 -28.17
C TYR A 769 -14.18 26.36 -27.70
N PHE A 770 -13.16 27.22 -27.90
CA PHE A 770 -13.25 28.62 -27.47
C PHE A 770 -14.27 29.42 -28.27
N ASP A 771 -14.43 29.18 -29.57
CA ASP A 771 -15.41 29.89 -30.40
C ASP A 771 -16.84 29.59 -29.90
N ASN A 772 -17.14 28.31 -29.67
CA ASN A 772 -18.40 27.89 -29.05
C ASN A 772 -18.64 28.55 -27.68
N LEU A 773 -17.58 28.73 -26.87
CA LEU A 773 -17.68 29.28 -25.51
C LEU A 773 -17.75 30.81 -25.46
N PHE A 774 -17.25 31.54 -26.46
CA PHE A 774 -17.17 32.99 -26.42
C PHE A 774 -18.06 33.69 -27.44
N GLU A 775 -18.39 33.04 -28.56
CA GLU A 775 -19.24 33.60 -29.60
C GLU A 775 -20.69 33.17 -29.41
N GLU A 776 -20.99 31.89 -29.61
CA GLU A 776 -22.35 31.38 -29.46
C GLU A 776 -22.87 31.55 -28.03
N ALA A 777 -21.96 31.41 -27.07
CA ALA A 777 -22.29 31.56 -25.67
C ALA A 777 -22.67 33.00 -25.25
N GLY A 778 -22.32 33.99 -26.08
CA GLY A 778 -22.76 35.37 -25.89
C GLY A 778 -24.24 35.59 -26.21
N LEU A 779 -24.92 34.60 -26.79
CA LEU A 779 -26.29 34.67 -27.27
C LEU A 779 -27.33 34.00 -26.34
N ILE A 780 -26.98 33.72 -25.07
CA ILE A 780 -27.89 33.05 -24.09
C ILE A 780 -29.29 33.65 -24.12
N LEU A 781 -29.40 34.96 -23.92
CA LEU A 781 -30.68 35.62 -23.71
C LEU A 781 -31.53 35.60 -24.99
N PRO A 782 -31.01 35.99 -26.17
CA PRO A 782 -31.74 35.82 -27.43
C PRO A 782 -32.12 34.38 -27.76
N VAL A 783 -31.22 33.41 -27.56
CA VAL A 783 -31.52 32.00 -27.84
C VAL A 783 -32.60 31.48 -26.89
N ALA A 784 -32.49 31.77 -25.59
CA ALA A 784 -33.50 31.39 -24.59
C ALA A 784 -34.88 32.01 -24.90
N ALA A 785 -34.93 33.28 -25.32
CA ALA A 785 -36.18 33.90 -25.76
C ALA A 785 -36.78 33.16 -26.97
N ARG A 786 -35.97 32.89 -28.01
CA ARG A 786 -36.40 32.15 -29.20
C ARG A 786 -36.87 30.73 -28.91
N THR A 787 -36.27 30.06 -27.92
CA THR A 787 -36.72 28.73 -27.47
C THR A 787 -38.18 28.71 -27.01
N PHE A 788 -38.66 29.81 -26.44
CA PHE A 788 -40.06 29.97 -26.00
C PHE A 788 -40.92 30.72 -27.03
N GLY A 789 -40.45 30.86 -28.27
CA GLY A 789 -41.18 31.53 -29.36
C GLY A 789 -41.20 33.06 -29.25
N LEU A 790 -40.32 33.66 -28.44
CA LEU A 790 -40.20 35.10 -28.30
C LEU A 790 -39.04 35.61 -29.15
N ASP A 791 -39.33 36.48 -30.11
CA ASP A 791 -38.30 37.20 -30.88
C ASP A 791 -38.05 38.57 -30.24
N MET A 792 -36.94 38.69 -29.51
CA MET A 792 -36.61 39.86 -28.70
C MET A 792 -35.22 40.39 -29.09
N PRO A 793 -35.10 41.10 -30.24
CA PRO A 793 -33.82 41.53 -30.80
C PRO A 793 -33.09 42.58 -29.95
N TRP A 794 -33.76 43.17 -28.96
CA TRP A 794 -33.18 44.15 -28.03
C TRP A 794 -32.46 43.51 -26.84
N LEU A 795 -32.50 42.17 -26.69
CA LEU A 795 -31.78 41.48 -25.62
C LEU A 795 -30.27 41.64 -25.80
N PRO A 796 -29.52 41.91 -24.71
CA PRO A 796 -28.09 42.14 -24.80
C PRO A 796 -27.36 40.84 -25.19
N THR A 797 -26.36 40.99 -26.06
CA THR A 797 -25.42 39.95 -26.46
C THR A 797 -24.04 40.28 -25.91
N PHE A 798 -23.33 39.26 -25.42
CA PHE A 798 -22.00 39.42 -24.83
C PHE A 798 -21.02 38.49 -25.56
N VAL A 799 -20.56 38.94 -26.72
CA VAL A 799 -19.58 38.20 -27.54
C VAL A 799 -18.19 38.78 -27.30
N VAL A 800 -17.19 37.92 -27.21
CA VAL A 800 -15.78 38.32 -27.11
C VAL A 800 -15.28 38.71 -28.50
N ASP A 801 -14.40 39.72 -28.57
CA ASP A 801 -13.77 40.12 -29.84
C ASP A 801 -12.98 38.93 -30.45
N PRO A 802 -13.15 38.60 -31.74
CA PRO A 802 -12.49 37.47 -32.38
C PRO A 802 -10.97 37.47 -32.19
N VAL A 803 -10.33 38.64 -32.19
CA VAL A 803 -8.88 38.76 -31.99
C VAL A 803 -8.46 38.27 -30.60
N VAL A 804 -9.30 38.47 -29.59
CA VAL A 804 -9.06 37.93 -28.23
C VAL A 804 -9.23 36.42 -28.21
N THR A 805 -10.22 35.89 -28.94
CA THR A 805 -10.44 34.44 -29.06
C THR A 805 -9.26 33.76 -29.74
N GLU A 806 -8.81 34.27 -30.89
CA GLU A 806 -7.60 33.81 -31.61
C GLU A 806 -6.36 33.85 -30.71
N PHE A 807 -6.16 34.94 -29.96
CA PHE A 807 -5.06 35.07 -29.01
C PHE A 807 -5.12 34.00 -27.91
N LEU A 808 -6.32 33.70 -27.38
CA LEU A 808 -6.52 32.67 -26.36
C LEU A 808 -6.30 31.26 -26.93
N GLN A 809 -6.78 30.99 -28.15
CA GLN A 809 -6.54 29.73 -28.87
C GLN A 809 -5.04 29.49 -29.05
N GLY A 810 -4.32 30.43 -29.66
CA GLY A 810 -2.88 30.33 -29.90
C GLY A 810 -2.06 30.23 -28.60
N SER A 811 -2.39 31.05 -27.60
CA SER A 811 -1.71 30.99 -26.29
C SER A 811 -1.93 29.66 -25.58
N THR A 812 -3.14 29.09 -25.68
CA THR A 812 -3.48 27.80 -25.06
C THR A 812 -2.75 26.65 -25.74
N LEU A 813 -2.70 26.62 -27.08
CA LEU A 813 -1.94 25.64 -27.85
C LEU A 813 -0.44 25.71 -27.54
N ALA A 814 0.14 26.91 -27.55
CA ALA A 814 1.56 27.11 -27.22
C ALA A 814 1.89 26.67 -25.78
N PHE A 815 1.01 26.98 -24.82
CA PHE A 815 1.16 26.54 -23.43
C PHE A 815 1.03 25.02 -23.29
N GLY A 816 0.06 24.40 -23.98
CA GLY A 816 -0.12 22.95 -24.04
C GLY A 816 1.10 22.23 -24.59
N ALA A 817 1.65 22.72 -25.71
CA ALA A 817 2.86 22.20 -26.33
C ALA A 817 4.07 22.30 -25.39
N LEU A 818 4.28 23.45 -24.74
CA LEU A 818 5.36 23.64 -23.77
C LEU A 818 5.25 22.65 -22.61
N LEU A 819 4.05 22.50 -22.02
CA LEU A 819 3.81 21.53 -20.95
C LEU A 819 4.04 20.09 -21.41
N SER A 820 3.62 19.75 -22.63
CA SER A 820 3.83 18.44 -23.24
C SER A 820 5.32 18.12 -23.44
N LEU A 821 6.13 19.09 -23.89
CA LEU A 821 7.58 18.93 -24.02
C LEU A 821 8.24 18.71 -22.65
N VAL A 822 7.89 19.52 -21.65
CA VAL A 822 8.41 19.41 -20.27
C VAL A 822 8.04 18.05 -19.66
N LEU A 823 6.79 17.62 -19.84
CA LEU A 823 6.30 16.35 -19.32
C LEU A 823 6.98 15.16 -20.01
N THR A 824 7.11 15.20 -21.34
CA THR A 824 7.81 14.17 -22.13
C THR A 824 9.26 14.02 -21.67
N ARG A 825 9.96 15.14 -21.44
CA ARG A 825 11.34 15.16 -20.90
C ARG A 825 11.44 14.52 -19.52
N LYS A 826 10.45 14.78 -18.66
CA LYS A 826 10.38 14.28 -17.28
C LYS A 826 10.03 12.80 -17.20
N LEU A 827 9.11 12.33 -18.05
CA LEU A 827 8.73 10.92 -18.16
C LEU A 827 9.86 10.08 -18.78
N GLY A 828 10.50 10.60 -19.84
CA GLY A 828 11.57 9.90 -20.54
C GLY A 828 12.87 9.82 -19.74
N GLY A 829 13.22 10.84 -18.96
CA GLY A 829 14.44 10.85 -18.14
C GLY A 829 15.75 10.85 -18.94
N ARG A 830 15.68 11.06 -20.26
CA ARG A 830 16.79 11.01 -21.23
C ARG A 830 17.08 12.38 -21.86
N PRO A 831 18.25 12.59 -22.48
CA PRO A 831 18.57 13.83 -23.19
C PRO A 831 17.56 14.18 -24.29
N TRP A 832 17.44 15.46 -24.63
CA TRP A 832 16.49 15.94 -25.65
C TRP A 832 16.70 15.27 -27.02
N ALA A 833 17.95 14.98 -27.40
CA ALA A 833 18.27 14.33 -28.67
C ALA A 833 17.63 12.94 -28.83
N GLU A 834 17.41 12.22 -27.73
CA GLU A 834 16.79 10.88 -27.77
C GLU A 834 15.26 10.93 -27.75
N LEU A 835 14.71 12.05 -27.26
CA LEU A 835 13.27 12.33 -27.24
C LEU A 835 12.84 13.20 -28.44
N ALA A 836 13.78 13.55 -29.31
CA ALA A 836 13.58 14.36 -30.52
C ALA A 836 12.37 13.94 -31.36
N PRO A 837 12.14 12.65 -31.71
CA PRO A 837 10.97 12.27 -32.51
C PRO A 837 9.64 12.63 -31.84
N GLN A 838 9.54 12.41 -30.52
CA GLN A 838 8.33 12.73 -29.76
C GLN A 838 8.17 14.26 -29.64
N CYS A 839 9.26 14.99 -29.44
CA CYS A 839 9.23 16.46 -29.37
C CYS A 839 8.85 17.09 -30.71
N LEU A 840 9.40 16.58 -31.81
CA LEU A 840 9.06 17.03 -33.16
C LEU A 840 7.62 16.71 -33.50
N LEU A 841 7.11 15.53 -33.12
CA LEU A 841 5.72 15.19 -33.35
C LEU A 841 4.75 16.05 -32.52
N ILE A 842 5.10 16.38 -31.26
CA ILE A 842 4.35 17.35 -30.46
C ILE A 842 4.27 18.71 -31.18
N LEU A 843 5.40 19.20 -31.70
CA LEU A 843 5.46 20.46 -32.44
C LEU A 843 4.68 20.40 -33.76
N ALA A 844 4.77 19.28 -34.49
CA ALA A 844 4.02 19.06 -35.73
C ALA A 844 2.51 19.08 -35.45
N PHE A 845 2.02 18.30 -34.48
CA PHE A 845 0.61 18.36 -34.08
C PHE A 845 0.21 19.76 -33.61
N THR A 846 1.08 20.49 -32.92
CA THR A 846 0.77 21.87 -32.50
C THR A 846 0.61 22.80 -33.71
N ALA A 847 1.48 22.68 -34.72
CA ALA A 847 1.41 23.47 -35.94
C ALA A 847 0.14 23.17 -36.74
N GLU A 848 -0.18 21.88 -36.93
CA GLU A 848 -1.41 21.45 -37.60
C GLU A 848 -2.65 21.93 -36.86
N LEU A 849 -2.73 21.75 -35.54
CA LEU A 849 -3.84 22.27 -34.74
C LEU A 849 -3.96 23.80 -34.81
N SER A 850 -2.84 24.52 -34.88
CA SER A 850 -2.87 25.98 -35.01
C SER A 850 -3.41 26.40 -36.37
N TYR A 851 -3.08 25.66 -37.44
CA TYR A 851 -3.59 25.92 -38.78
C TYR A 851 -5.09 25.63 -38.91
N LEU A 852 -5.58 24.55 -38.28
CA LEU A 852 -6.99 24.16 -38.35
C LEU A 852 -7.88 25.05 -37.47
N ILE A 853 -7.44 25.36 -36.24
CA ILE A 853 -8.29 26.06 -35.26
C ILE A 853 -8.27 27.57 -35.46
N ILE A 854 -7.12 28.16 -35.82
CA ILE A 854 -6.97 29.62 -35.88
C ILE A 854 -7.18 30.07 -37.33
N PRO A 855 -8.18 30.94 -37.62
CA PRO A 855 -8.40 31.48 -38.95
C PRO A 855 -7.12 32.17 -39.49
N ASN A 856 -6.79 31.93 -40.75
CA ASN A 856 -5.62 32.54 -41.44
C ASN A 856 -5.90 33.96 -41.95
#